data_AF-A0A965G0J8-F1
#
_entry.id   AF-A0A965G0J8-F1
#
_cell.length_a   1.000
_cell.length_b   1.000
_cell.length_c   1.000
_cell.angle_alpha   90.00
_cell.angle_beta   90.00
_cell.angle_gamma   90.00
#
_symmetry.space_group_name_H-M   'P 1'
#
loop_
_entity.id
_entity.type
_entity.pdbx_description
1 polymer ?
#
loop_
_entity_poly.entity_id
_entity_poly.type
_entity_poly.pdbx_seq_one_letter_code
_entity_poly.pdbx_strand_id
1 'polypeptide(L)'
;MSETPRDHILRLRAEIQRYEELYRKKHAPEISDFEFDKLVDKLADLEREFPMFAGPDLGIGDDKAEGFQQRDHKSPMLSLDNTYDEADFMAFGERLAKAVGASALQFVVEPKIDGVAVSLTYENGKFVRAVTRGNGTRGDDVTHNVALIKSIPRKLADAPDLLEVRGEIYMELEEFQRLNREREAEGEALYANPRNLAAGTVKLLDAAVAQSRNLSIVCYGLGACEPAMFAKLSDFKQRLKDWGFPIRDDIGLQQGIKAAWAAIQQLDQIRRNLPFPTDGAVVKLNSLAEQQKAGTTSKFPHWAVAFKFPPDQAETILRAISMQVGRTGAITPVAELDPVLLAGSTVARATLHNADEIARKDIREGDTVLIQKAGEIIPQVLGVVHAKRPADSKPFNFEARLKELGLDATRDGEEAAYKLRVPSREMKIRRLIHFACKQCLDIDGLGVAVAEQLIDLELVDAPVQTLSITAEQWRMLDGFKDKSVDNMLSGVAQAKQRELWRAIHALGIPNVGMQTAKDLARHFKSMNALESAKLGDLLISKVGKKGHETYTSVISGVGIEVSESVLSFFSDPHHREWVQAMRNAGLNLIEVASATTVEGVAGKTFVLTGTLPTLGRDEARDLIEKAGGKVSGSVSKNTHYVVYWAPNPMIALTLPKEFPGFEKTALFISLNHLTQYALFAGVAWLLGYVLLRGWWHNRKIIQEMPSSADMRREAMWSALTVVIYGLVGGGTLALKKLGWTQIYTKVDDFGWGWFWGSIVVVIFVHDAYFYWTHRLIHHPRLFRFFHGVHHESHNPSPWAAYCFSPGEAVIQAGIFPLVALTLPIHPGAFAIFMLWQITFNITGHTGYEFHPKWLMDSWLGKFLNTPTNHIQHHDSFKGNFGLYFNYWDRWMGTNHPDYEKRFREVTSR
;
A
#
# COMPACT_ATOMS: atom_id res chain seq x y z
N MET A 1 22.11 -21.67 12.42
CA MET A 1 20.95 -22.43 12.95
C MET A 1 19.98 -22.62 11.79
N SER A 2 19.53 -23.84 11.51
CA SER A 2 18.60 -24.14 10.43
C SER A 2 17.24 -23.47 10.70
N GLU A 3 16.70 -22.75 9.71
CA GLU A 3 15.37 -22.13 9.76
C GLU A 3 14.29 -23.18 10.06
N THR A 4 13.37 -22.91 11.00
CA THR A 4 12.30 -23.87 11.32
C THR A 4 11.22 -23.83 10.23
N PRO A 5 10.50 -24.94 9.95
CA PRO A 5 9.45 -24.97 8.92
C PRO A 5 8.36 -23.89 9.11
N ARG A 6 8.03 -23.56 10.37
CA ARG A 6 7.07 -22.49 10.71
C ARG A 6 7.59 -21.10 10.33
N ASP A 7 8.86 -20.81 10.61
CA ASP A 7 9.46 -19.51 10.29
C ASP A 7 9.59 -19.33 8.77
N HIS A 8 9.89 -20.41 8.04
CA HIS A 8 9.98 -20.41 6.58
C HIS A 8 8.60 -20.15 5.92
N ILE A 9 7.52 -20.79 6.41
CA ILE A 9 6.14 -20.54 5.93
C ILE A 9 5.71 -19.09 6.19
N LEU A 10 6.03 -18.52 7.36
CA LEU A 10 5.69 -17.14 7.69
C LEU A 10 6.48 -16.12 6.86
N ARG A 11 7.75 -16.39 6.57
CA ARG A 11 8.59 -15.55 5.69
C ARG A 11 8.08 -15.56 4.25
N LEU A 12 7.79 -16.75 3.69
CA LEU A 12 7.22 -16.91 2.35
C LEU A 12 5.90 -16.14 2.19
N ARG A 13 5.00 -16.22 3.19
CA ARG A 13 3.76 -15.43 3.20
C ARG A 13 3.99 -13.92 3.16
N ALA A 14 4.95 -13.42 3.93
CA ALA A 14 5.26 -11.99 3.98
C ALA A 14 5.89 -11.49 2.67
N GLU A 15 6.75 -12.30 2.04
CA GLU A 15 7.32 -12.02 0.73
C GLU A 15 6.23 -11.97 -0.35
N ILE A 16 5.33 -12.96 -0.42
CA ILE A 16 4.21 -12.99 -1.37
C ILE A 16 3.30 -11.76 -1.20
N GLN A 17 2.93 -11.38 0.03
CA GLN A 17 2.11 -10.17 0.24
C GLN A 17 2.81 -8.87 -0.18
N ARG A 18 4.12 -8.77 0.07
CA ARG A 18 4.92 -7.61 -0.35
C ARG A 18 4.95 -7.50 -1.87
N TYR A 19 5.17 -8.61 -2.57
CA TYR A 19 5.20 -8.63 -4.03
C TYR A 19 3.83 -8.35 -4.66
N GLU A 20 2.74 -8.88 -4.09
CA GLU A 20 1.38 -8.57 -4.52
C GLU A 20 1.06 -7.07 -4.37
N GLU A 21 1.52 -6.44 -3.27
CA GLU A 21 1.35 -5.00 -3.05
C GLU A 21 2.18 -4.14 -4.01
N LEU A 22 3.43 -4.54 -4.29
CA LEU A 22 4.31 -3.88 -5.25
C LEU A 22 3.75 -3.96 -6.69
N TYR A 23 3.23 -5.13 -7.05
CA TYR A 23 2.61 -5.40 -8.35
C TYR A 23 1.35 -4.55 -8.56
N ARG A 24 0.43 -4.50 -7.57
CA ARG A 24 -0.88 -3.85 -7.73
C ARG A 24 -0.94 -2.36 -7.40
N LYS A 25 -0.31 -1.92 -6.30
CA LYS A 25 -0.48 -0.54 -5.80
C LYS A 25 0.59 0.42 -6.28
N LYS A 26 1.80 -0.08 -6.54
CA LYS A 26 2.95 0.75 -6.89
C LYS A 26 3.35 0.64 -8.37
N HIS A 27 2.72 -0.26 -9.12
CA HIS A 27 3.08 -0.57 -10.51
C HIS A 27 4.59 -0.72 -10.69
N ALA A 28 5.23 -1.40 -9.74
CA ALA A 28 6.68 -1.57 -9.67
C ALA A 28 7.03 -2.96 -9.10
N PRO A 29 6.68 -4.05 -9.81
CA PRO A 29 7.00 -5.38 -9.30
C PRO A 29 8.52 -5.60 -9.28
N GLU A 30 9.00 -6.22 -8.21
CA GLU A 30 10.43 -6.51 -8.01
C GLU A 30 10.81 -7.91 -8.53
N ILE A 31 9.83 -8.79 -8.72
CA ILE A 31 9.99 -10.14 -9.25
C ILE A 31 8.99 -10.36 -10.38
N SER A 32 9.28 -11.32 -11.26
CA SER A 32 8.36 -11.74 -12.32
C SER A 32 7.15 -12.51 -11.78
N ASP A 33 6.05 -12.55 -12.54
CA ASP A 33 4.86 -13.34 -12.22
C ASP A 33 5.20 -14.83 -12.04
N PHE A 34 6.15 -15.35 -12.82
CA PHE A 34 6.63 -16.73 -12.69
C PHE A 34 7.37 -16.99 -11.37
N GLU A 35 8.19 -16.03 -10.91
CA GLU A 35 8.87 -16.14 -9.62
C GLU A 35 7.88 -15.99 -8.47
N PHE A 36 6.88 -15.11 -8.61
CA PHE A 36 5.80 -14.95 -7.65
C PHE A 36 4.99 -16.24 -7.53
N ASP A 37 4.59 -16.81 -8.66
CA ASP A 37 3.90 -18.08 -8.78
C ASP A 37 4.70 -19.21 -8.13
N LYS A 38 6.02 -19.30 -8.36
CA LYS A 38 6.90 -20.26 -7.67
C LYS A 38 6.94 -20.08 -6.16
N LEU A 39 6.88 -18.84 -5.65
CA LEU A 39 6.80 -18.59 -4.22
C LEU A 39 5.46 -19.07 -3.66
N VAL A 40 4.36 -18.86 -4.39
CA VAL A 40 3.02 -19.34 -4.03
C VAL A 40 2.96 -20.86 -4.04
N ASP A 41 3.53 -21.53 -5.05
CA ASP A 41 3.59 -22.98 -5.16
C ASP A 41 4.44 -23.58 -4.03
N LYS A 42 5.61 -22.98 -3.76
CA LYS A 42 6.48 -23.39 -2.65
C LYS A 42 5.80 -23.22 -1.29
N LEU A 43 5.00 -22.17 -1.11
CA LEU A 43 4.18 -22.00 0.08
C LEU A 43 3.10 -23.10 0.15
N ALA A 44 2.44 -23.41 -0.96
CA ALA A 44 1.41 -24.46 -1.02
C ALA A 44 1.97 -25.86 -0.72
N ASP A 45 3.15 -26.18 -1.21
CA ASP A 45 3.84 -27.45 -0.93
C ASP A 45 4.22 -27.55 0.55
N LEU A 46 4.75 -26.48 1.14
CA LEU A 46 5.07 -26.42 2.58
C LEU A 46 3.81 -26.49 3.46
N GLU A 47 2.70 -25.86 3.06
CA GLU A 47 1.43 -25.96 3.79
C GLU A 47 0.80 -27.36 3.66
N ARG A 48 1.05 -28.07 2.55
CA ARG A 48 0.62 -29.47 2.36
C ARG A 48 1.45 -30.43 3.22
N GLU A 49 2.75 -30.19 3.33
CA GLU A 49 3.66 -30.98 4.16
C GLU A 49 3.46 -30.70 5.66
N PHE A 50 3.07 -29.46 6.03
CA PHE A 50 2.82 -29.05 7.42
C PHE A 50 1.43 -28.41 7.63
N PRO A 51 0.33 -29.19 7.58
CA PRO A 51 -1.05 -28.66 7.62
C PRO A 51 -1.39 -27.87 8.89
N MET A 52 -0.71 -28.13 10.01
CA MET A 52 -0.92 -27.43 11.28
C MET A 52 -0.43 -25.96 11.27
N PHE A 53 0.39 -25.59 10.28
CA PHE A 53 0.91 -24.23 10.09
C PHE A 53 0.28 -23.52 8.89
N ALA A 54 -0.67 -24.18 8.20
CA ALA A 54 -1.47 -23.57 7.16
C ALA A 54 -2.30 -22.41 7.76
N GLY A 55 -2.27 -21.27 7.09
CA GLY A 55 -2.94 -20.04 7.51
C GLY A 55 -4.09 -19.67 6.57
N PRO A 56 -4.78 -18.54 6.82
CA PRO A 56 -5.81 -18.06 5.91
C PRO A 56 -5.21 -17.74 4.52
N ASP A 57 -6.06 -17.83 3.51
CA ASP A 57 -5.72 -17.41 2.15
C ASP A 57 -5.25 -15.96 2.12
N LEU A 58 -4.23 -15.67 1.31
CA LEU A 58 -3.59 -14.36 1.21
C LEU A 58 -4.44 -13.33 0.46
N GLY A 59 -5.60 -13.71 -0.11
CA GLY A 59 -6.51 -12.77 -0.78
C GLY A 59 -5.95 -12.19 -2.08
N ILE A 60 -5.02 -12.92 -2.72
CA ILE A 60 -4.41 -12.60 -4.01
C ILE A 60 -5.54 -12.48 -5.03
N GLY A 61 -5.84 -11.26 -5.48
CA GLY A 61 -6.95 -11.10 -6.40
C GLY A 61 -7.87 -9.90 -6.30
N ASP A 62 -7.92 -9.19 -5.17
CA ASP A 62 -8.93 -8.15 -4.92
C ASP A 62 -8.62 -6.86 -5.70
N ASP A 63 -9.59 -6.36 -6.48
CA ASP A 63 -9.42 -5.21 -7.39
C ASP A 63 -10.22 -3.97 -7.01
N LYS A 64 -10.82 -3.89 -5.82
CA LYS A 64 -11.68 -2.76 -5.36
C LYS A 64 -11.13 -1.35 -5.63
N ALA A 65 -11.99 -0.46 -6.13
CA ALA A 65 -11.70 0.98 -6.25
C ALA A 65 -12.70 1.88 -5.49
N GLU A 66 -12.23 3.01 -4.99
CA GLU A 66 -13.07 4.01 -4.33
C GLU A 66 -13.98 4.72 -5.35
N GLY A 67 -15.27 4.89 -5.01
CA GLY A 67 -16.26 5.60 -5.84
C GLY A 67 -17.22 4.71 -6.64
N PHE A 68 -17.01 3.40 -6.67
CA PHE A 68 -17.92 2.43 -7.31
C PHE A 68 -18.76 1.67 -6.27
N GLN A 69 -20.02 1.37 -6.60
CA GLN A 69 -20.88 0.57 -5.71
C GLN A 69 -20.47 -0.90 -5.76
N GLN A 70 -20.35 -1.55 -4.60
CA GLN A 70 -20.08 -3.00 -4.56
C GLN A 70 -21.38 -3.79 -4.75
N ARG A 71 -21.30 -4.88 -5.51
CA ARG A 71 -22.42 -5.80 -5.75
C ARG A 71 -22.00 -7.25 -5.55
N ASP A 72 -22.88 -8.02 -4.93
CA ASP A 72 -22.73 -9.48 -4.83
C ASP A 72 -22.89 -10.14 -6.21
N HIS A 73 -22.02 -11.10 -6.51
CA HIS A 73 -22.20 -12.03 -7.62
C HIS A 73 -23.28 -13.05 -7.26
N LYS A 74 -24.14 -13.44 -8.22
CA LYS A 74 -25.15 -14.49 -7.97
C LYS A 74 -24.51 -15.86 -7.88
N SER A 75 -23.45 -16.08 -8.67
CA SER A 75 -22.56 -17.23 -8.55
C SER A 75 -21.12 -16.75 -8.31
N PRO A 76 -20.38 -17.28 -7.31
CA PRO A 76 -19.01 -16.84 -7.02
C PRO A 76 -18.05 -16.94 -8.22
N MET A 77 -17.28 -15.89 -8.45
CA MET A 77 -16.20 -15.85 -9.43
C MET A 77 -14.89 -16.33 -8.79
N LEU A 78 -14.55 -17.59 -9.04
CA LEU A 78 -13.33 -18.22 -8.52
C LEU A 78 -12.11 -17.91 -9.40
N SER A 79 -10.91 -18.08 -8.83
CA SER A 79 -9.66 -18.11 -9.58
C SER A 79 -9.46 -19.48 -10.24
N LEU A 80 -8.44 -19.63 -11.08
CA LEU A 80 -8.01 -20.92 -11.63
C LEU A 80 -6.73 -21.37 -10.92
N ASP A 81 -6.59 -22.70 -10.74
CA ASP A 81 -5.33 -23.30 -10.33
C ASP A 81 -4.33 -23.29 -11.51
N ASN A 82 -3.04 -23.17 -11.23
CA ASN A 82 -2.01 -23.03 -12.27
C ASN A 82 -1.24 -24.34 -12.50
N THR A 83 -0.79 -24.52 -13.73
CA THR A 83 0.16 -25.56 -14.16
C THR A 83 1.19 -24.94 -15.10
N TYR A 84 2.42 -25.42 -15.07
CA TYR A 84 3.54 -24.82 -15.82
C TYR A 84 4.23 -25.80 -16.77
N ASP A 85 4.03 -27.11 -16.59
CA ASP A 85 4.61 -28.13 -17.44
C ASP A 85 3.62 -29.26 -17.77
N GLU A 86 4.02 -30.08 -18.75
CA GLU A 86 3.21 -31.17 -19.27
C GLU A 86 2.89 -32.22 -18.19
N ALA A 87 3.83 -32.52 -17.30
CA ALA A 87 3.66 -33.57 -16.31
C ALA A 87 2.58 -33.18 -15.29
N ASP A 88 2.61 -31.93 -14.82
CA ASP A 88 1.60 -31.37 -13.91
C ASP A 88 0.22 -31.33 -14.57
N PHE A 89 0.17 -30.94 -15.85
CA PHE A 89 -1.07 -30.90 -16.62
C PHE A 89 -1.68 -32.29 -16.84
N MET A 90 -0.86 -33.31 -17.14
CA MET A 90 -1.33 -34.69 -17.28
C MET A 90 -1.86 -35.22 -15.95
N ALA A 91 -1.15 -34.94 -14.84
CA ALA A 91 -1.57 -35.32 -13.50
C ALA A 91 -2.92 -34.69 -13.10
N PHE A 92 -3.19 -33.46 -13.53
CA PHE A 92 -4.52 -32.83 -13.37
C PHE A 92 -5.61 -33.66 -14.06
N GLY A 93 -5.39 -34.08 -15.31
CA GLY A 93 -6.35 -34.90 -16.06
C GLY A 93 -6.68 -36.22 -15.36
N GLU A 94 -5.68 -36.90 -14.81
CA GLU A 94 -5.85 -38.15 -14.06
C GLU A 94 -6.67 -37.96 -12.78
N ARG A 95 -6.35 -36.91 -12.00
CA ARG A 95 -7.10 -36.56 -10.78
C ARG A 95 -8.56 -36.26 -11.10
N LEU A 96 -8.81 -35.51 -12.18
CA LEU A 96 -10.17 -35.13 -12.59
C LEU A 96 -10.98 -36.35 -13.04
N ALA A 97 -10.40 -37.23 -13.88
CA ALA A 97 -11.05 -38.47 -14.33
C ALA A 97 -11.46 -39.36 -13.15
N LYS A 98 -10.59 -39.48 -12.14
CA LYS A 98 -10.89 -40.21 -10.90
C LYS A 98 -12.02 -39.56 -10.10
N ALA A 99 -12.02 -38.23 -9.97
CA ALA A 99 -13.02 -37.49 -9.20
C ALA A 99 -14.43 -37.61 -9.80
N VAL A 100 -14.57 -37.56 -11.13
CA VAL A 100 -15.87 -37.64 -11.80
C VAL A 100 -16.31 -39.08 -12.11
N GLY A 101 -15.40 -40.05 -12.01
CA GLY A 101 -15.66 -41.47 -12.26
C GLY A 101 -15.83 -41.81 -13.75
N ALA A 102 -15.19 -41.06 -14.64
CA ALA A 102 -15.28 -41.26 -16.09
C ALA A 102 -13.89 -41.21 -16.75
N SER A 103 -13.64 -42.12 -17.69
CA SER A 103 -12.37 -42.22 -18.42
C SER A 103 -12.35 -41.39 -19.71
N ALA A 104 -13.50 -41.02 -20.24
CA ALA A 104 -13.64 -40.27 -21.49
C ALA A 104 -14.16 -38.85 -21.22
N LEU A 105 -13.25 -37.93 -20.89
CA LEU A 105 -13.57 -36.54 -20.62
C LEU A 105 -13.43 -35.66 -21.86
N GLN A 106 -14.29 -34.66 -21.99
CA GLN A 106 -14.23 -33.65 -23.05
C GLN A 106 -13.80 -32.30 -22.48
N PHE A 107 -12.84 -31.65 -23.12
CA PHE A 107 -12.27 -30.39 -22.66
C PHE A 107 -12.50 -29.27 -23.66
N VAL A 108 -12.76 -28.08 -23.16
CA VAL A 108 -12.72 -26.82 -23.91
C VAL A 108 -11.40 -26.15 -23.57
N VAL A 109 -10.63 -25.79 -24.60
CA VAL A 109 -9.33 -25.10 -24.46
C VAL A 109 -9.46 -23.68 -25.02
N GLU A 110 -9.03 -22.69 -24.25
CA GLU A 110 -9.18 -21.27 -24.59
C GLU A 110 -7.89 -20.48 -24.28
N PRO A 111 -7.61 -19.37 -24.98
CA PRO A 111 -6.57 -18.43 -24.55
C PRO A 111 -6.85 -17.92 -23.13
N LYS A 112 -5.82 -17.86 -22.30
CA LYS A 112 -5.86 -17.15 -21.03
C LYS A 112 -5.54 -15.68 -21.29
N ILE A 113 -6.60 -14.88 -21.32
CA ILE A 113 -6.54 -13.49 -21.75
C ILE A 113 -6.09 -12.61 -20.59
N ASP A 114 -5.14 -11.72 -20.87
CA ASP A 114 -4.56 -10.84 -19.89
C ASP A 114 -5.37 -9.52 -19.78
N GLY A 115 -6.45 -9.58 -19.00
CA GLY A 115 -7.38 -8.46 -18.85
C GLY A 115 -8.03 -8.38 -17.46
N VAL A 116 -9.27 -7.92 -17.44
CA VAL A 116 -10.08 -7.68 -16.24
C VAL A 116 -11.34 -8.54 -16.30
N ALA A 117 -11.45 -9.50 -15.38
CA ALA A 117 -12.62 -10.36 -15.27
C ALA A 117 -13.88 -9.58 -14.87
N VAL A 118 -14.98 -9.82 -15.60
CA VAL A 118 -16.29 -9.20 -15.39
C VAL A 118 -17.41 -10.24 -15.47
N SER A 119 -18.46 -10.05 -14.67
CA SER A 119 -19.73 -10.77 -14.74
C SER A 119 -20.82 -9.85 -15.28
N LEU A 120 -21.45 -10.23 -16.39
CA LEU A 120 -22.55 -9.50 -17.03
C LEU A 120 -23.87 -10.17 -16.66
N THR A 121 -24.74 -9.47 -15.93
CA THR A 121 -26.07 -9.95 -15.54
C THR A 121 -27.13 -9.49 -16.54
N TYR A 122 -27.90 -10.45 -17.03
CA TYR A 122 -29.09 -10.26 -17.83
C TYR A 122 -30.31 -10.77 -17.07
N GLU A 123 -31.36 -9.96 -17.02
CA GLU A 123 -32.65 -10.34 -16.44
C GLU A 123 -33.72 -10.24 -17.52
N ASN A 124 -34.47 -11.32 -17.74
CA ASN A 124 -35.47 -11.45 -18.80
C ASN A 124 -34.89 -11.03 -20.16
N GLY A 125 -33.66 -11.47 -20.44
CA GLY A 125 -32.91 -11.14 -21.65
C GLY A 125 -32.42 -9.71 -21.77
N LYS A 126 -32.57 -8.81 -20.78
CA LYS A 126 -32.06 -7.43 -20.85
C LYS A 126 -30.78 -7.28 -20.06
N PHE A 127 -29.78 -6.58 -20.60
CA PHE A 127 -28.55 -6.27 -19.86
C PHE A 127 -28.87 -5.33 -18.69
N VAL A 128 -28.62 -5.78 -17.46
CA VAL A 128 -28.93 -5.02 -16.24
C VAL A 128 -27.66 -4.54 -15.55
N ARG A 129 -26.60 -5.35 -15.52
CA ARG A 129 -25.43 -5.04 -14.69
C ARG A 129 -24.13 -5.65 -15.23
N ALA A 130 -23.02 -4.97 -14.99
CA ALA A 130 -21.69 -5.55 -15.04
C ALA A 130 -20.95 -5.35 -13.71
N VAL A 131 -20.38 -6.42 -13.17
CA VAL A 131 -19.65 -6.41 -11.89
C VAL A 131 -18.25 -6.97 -12.10
N THR A 132 -17.20 -6.28 -11.62
CA THR A 132 -15.84 -6.82 -11.64
C THR A 132 -15.70 -8.01 -10.71
N ARG A 133 -14.59 -8.75 -10.79
CA ARG A 133 -14.38 -9.90 -9.90
C ARG A 133 -14.36 -9.53 -8.41
N GLY A 134 -13.66 -8.46 -8.02
CA GLY A 134 -13.39 -8.12 -6.63
C GLY A 134 -12.73 -9.27 -5.88
N ASN A 135 -13.30 -9.63 -4.74
CA ASN A 135 -12.84 -10.76 -3.94
C ASN A 135 -13.45 -12.11 -4.38
N GLY A 136 -14.12 -12.16 -5.53
CA GLY A 136 -14.80 -13.33 -6.07
C GLY A 136 -16.24 -13.53 -5.59
N THR A 137 -16.64 -12.91 -4.47
CA THR A 137 -18.04 -12.92 -3.98
C THR A 137 -18.74 -11.58 -4.21
N ARG A 138 -17.99 -10.50 -4.13
CA ARG A 138 -18.41 -9.12 -4.45
C ARG A 138 -17.38 -8.46 -5.33
N GLY A 139 -17.83 -7.58 -6.21
CA GLY A 139 -16.98 -6.68 -6.97
C GLY A 139 -17.62 -5.33 -7.26
N ASP A 140 -16.92 -4.50 -8.00
CA ASP A 140 -17.35 -3.14 -8.34
C ASP A 140 -18.39 -3.15 -9.45
N ASP A 141 -19.49 -2.41 -9.27
CA ASP A 141 -20.51 -2.18 -10.28
C ASP A 141 -19.98 -1.19 -11.33
N VAL A 142 -19.49 -1.75 -12.43
CA VAL A 142 -18.88 -1.03 -13.54
C VAL A 142 -19.83 -0.96 -14.74
N THR A 143 -21.13 -1.14 -14.51
CA THR A 143 -22.17 -1.18 -15.54
C THR A 143 -22.10 0.00 -16.48
N HIS A 144 -21.83 1.20 -15.97
CA HIS A 144 -21.77 2.42 -16.77
C HIS A 144 -20.68 2.39 -17.84
N ASN A 145 -19.47 1.93 -17.49
CA ASN A 145 -18.33 1.89 -18.42
C ASN A 145 -18.39 0.66 -19.32
N VAL A 146 -18.75 -0.50 -18.77
CA VAL A 146 -18.88 -1.75 -19.54
C VAL A 146 -19.99 -1.65 -20.57
N ALA A 147 -21.06 -0.91 -20.26
CA ALA A 147 -22.09 -0.58 -21.23
C ALA A 147 -21.55 0.13 -22.49
N LEU A 148 -20.41 0.82 -22.45
CA LEU A 148 -19.87 1.54 -23.60
C LEU A 148 -19.17 0.61 -24.60
N ILE A 149 -18.89 -0.65 -24.20
CA ILE A 149 -18.26 -1.65 -25.06
C ILE A 149 -19.25 -2.10 -26.14
N LYS A 150 -18.90 -1.82 -27.41
CA LYS A 150 -19.79 -2.00 -28.57
C LYS A 150 -20.24 -3.45 -28.79
N SER A 151 -19.41 -4.41 -28.42
CA SER A 151 -19.65 -5.83 -28.64
C SER A 151 -20.57 -6.49 -27.60
N ILE A 152 -21.06 -5.74 -26.60
CA ILE A 152 -21.99 -6.28 -25.59
C ILE A 152 -23.45 -6.10 -26.05
N PRO A 153 -24.20 -7.19 -26.28
CA PRO A 153 -25.61 -7.12 -26.66
C PRO A 153 -26.45 -6.50 -25.53
N ARG A 154 -27.40 -5.62 -25.87
CA ARG A 154 -28.32 -5.04 -24.86
C ARG A 154 -29.52 -5.94 -24.54
N LYS A 155 -29.88 -6.79 -25.49
CA LYS A 155 -31.03 -7.70 -25.42
C LYS A 155 -30.63 -9.05 -26.00
N LEU A 156 -31.10 -10.11 -25.36
CA LEU A 156 -30.90 -11.50 -25.73
C LEU A 156 -32.27 -12.11 -26.04
N ALA A 157 -32.40 -12.76 -27.20
CA ALA A 157 -33.61 -13.48 -27.59
C ALA A 157 -33.64 -14.88 -26.96
N ASP A 158 -34.82 -15.34 -26.52
CA ASP A 158 -35.02 -16.62 -25.80
C ASP A 158 -33.94 -16.88 -24.74
N ALA A 159 -33.70 -15.87 -23.89
CA ALA A 159 -32.80 -15.96 -22.76
C ALA A 159 -33.57 -16.47 -21.52
N PRO A 160 -32.88 -17.13 -20.57
CA PRO A 160 -33.48 -17.49 -19.29
C PRO A 160 -33.81 -16.22 -18.49
N ASP A 161 -34.64 -16.36 -17.45
CA ASP A 161 -35.11 -15.26 -16.61
C ASP A 161 -33.95 -14.52 -15.94
N LEU A 162 -32.90 -15.27 -15.57
CA LEU A 162 -31.63 -14.74 -15.08
C LEU A 162 -30.45 -15.45 -15.78
N LEU A 163 -29.51 -14.67 -16.30
CA LEU A 163 -28.26 -15.18 -16.86
C LEU A 163 -27.08 -14.30 -16.41
N GLU A 164 -26.02 -14.92 -15.89
CA GLU A 164 -24.71 -14.31 -15.76
C GLU A 164 -23.76 -14.85 -16.84
N VAL A 165 -23.21 -13.95 -17.65
CA VAL A 165 -22.17 -14.24 -18.64
C VAL A 165 -20.85 -13.69 -18.12
N ARG A 166 -19.84 -14.55 -17.97
CA ARG A 166 -18.49 -14.17 -17.54
C ARG A 166 -17.59 -13.92 -18.73
N GLY A 167 -16.79 -12.86 -18.65
CA GLY A 167 -15.85 -12.49 -19.69
C GLY A 167 -14.63 -11.74 -19.16
N GLU A 168 -13.68 -11.49 -20.06
CA GLU A 168 -12.49 -10.69 -19.80
C GLU A 168 -12.58 -9.40 -20.63
N ILE A 169 -12.51 -8.25 -19.97
CA ILE A 169 -12.35 -6.96 -20.64
C ILE A 169 -10.86 -6.72 -20.84
N TYR A 170 -10.47 -6.36 -22.06
CA TYR A 170 -9.07 -6.13 -22.42
C TYR A 170 -8.95 -4.94 -23.36
N MET A 171 -7.72 -4.50 -23.58
CA MET A 171 -7.36 -3.49 -24.57
C MET A 171 -6.53 -4.14 -25.66
N GLU A 172 -6.88 -3.89 -26.91
CA GLU A 172 -6.12 -4.37 -28.06
C GLU A 172 -4.75 -3.71 -28.13
N LEU A 173 -3.75 -4.46 -28.60
CA LEU A 173 -2.36 -3.98 -28.61
C LEU A 173 -2.19 -2.73 -29.50
N GLU A 174 -2.88 -2.68 -30.64
CA GLU A 174 -2.86 -1.52 -31.53
C GLU A 174 -3.45 -0.26 -30.88
N GLU A 175 -4.54 -0.43 -30.13
CA GLU A 175 -5.20 0.67 -29.41
C GLU A 175 -4.32 1.19 -28.25
N PHE A 176 -3.70 0.28 -27.50
CA PHE A 176 -2.72 0.64 -26.47
C PHE A 176 -1.56 1.45 -27.06
N GLN A 177 -1.03 1.03 -28.21
CA GLN A 177 0.04 1.74 -28.90
C GLN A 177 -0.42 3.10 -29.43
N ARG A 178 -1.65 3.22 -29.93
CA ARG A 178 -2.23 4.51 -30.34
C ARG A 178 -2.25 5.50 -29.18
N LEU A 179 -2.78 5.08 -28.02
CA LEU A 179 -2.87 5.93 -26.82
C LEU A 179 -1.49 6.36 -26.29
N ASN A 180 -0.49 5.48 -26.36
CA ASN A 180 0.87 5.84 -25.96
C ASN A 180 1.53 6.82 -26.94
N ARG A 181 1.31 6.69 -28.25
CA ARG A 181 1.81 7.68 -29.24
C ARG A 181 1.20 9.07 -29.01
N GLU A 182 -0.06 9.14 -28.60
CA GLU A 182 -0.73 10.40 -28.26
C GLU A 182 -0.10 11.07 -27.03
N ARG A 183 0.12 10.29 -25.94
CA ARG A 183 0.79 10.80 -24.73
C ARG A 183 2.23 11.22 -24.97
N GLU A 184 2.95 10.48 -25.82
CA GLU A 184 4.32 10.82 -26.22
C GLU A 184 4.38 12.17 -26.94
N ALA A 185 3.46 12.42 -27.87
CA ALA A 185 3.35 13.69 -28.59
C ALA A 185 3.01 14.87 -27.66
N GLU A 186 2.31 14.60 -26.55
CA GLU A 186 1.92 15.59 -25.53
C GLU A 186 2.98 15.77 -24.42
N GLY A 187 4.06 14.98 -24.44
CA GLY A 187 5.10 15.01 -23.41
C GLY A 187 4.68 14.41 -22.06
N GLU A 188 3.62 13.61 -22.03
CA GLU A 188 3.14 12.92 -20.83
C GLU A 188 3.85 11.57 -20.61
N ALA A 189 3.81 11.07 -19.37
CA ALA A 189 4.29 9.73 -19.07
C ALA A 189 3.45 8.66 -19.79
N LEU A 190 4.12 7.69 -20.42
CA LEU A 190 3.50 6.57 -21.13
C LEU A 190 2.80 5.61 -20.18
N TYR A 191 1.76 4.93 -20.66
CA TYR A 191 1.13 3.83 -19.95
C TYR A 191 2.02 2.58 -19.96
N ALA A 192 2.08 1.89 -18.82
CA ALA A 192 3.01 0.78 -18.59
C ALA A 192 2.66 -0.50 -19.36
N ASN A 193 1.40 -0.97 -19.27
CA ASN A 193 0.94 -2.15 -20.00
C ASN A 193 -0.59 -2.08 -20.30
N PRO A 194 -1.08 -2.86 -21.30
CA PRO A 194 -2.50 -2.86 -21.69
C PRO A 194 -3.45 -3.29 -20.57
N ARG A 195 -3.06 -4.27 -19.73
CA ARG A 195 -3.87 -4.80 -18.62
C ARG A 195 -4.21 -3.72 -17.60
N ASN A 196 -3.19 -2.99 -17.12
CA ASN A 196 -3.34 -1.92 -16.14
C ASN A 196 -4.15 -0.77 -16.71
N LEU A 197 -3.94 -0.43 -17.98
CA LEU A 197 -4.73 0.60 -18.64
C LEU A 197 -6.19 0.18 -18.79
N ALA A 198 -6.48 -1.08 -19.15
CA ALA A 198 -7.84 -1.61 -19.20
C ALA A 198 -8.50 -1.58 -17.81
N ALA A 199 -7.82 -2.03 -16.76
CA ALA A 199 -8.30 -2.00 -15.37
C ALA A 199 -8.60 -0.58 -14.89
N GLY A 200 -7.71 0.37 -15.15
CA GLY A 200 -7.94 1.77 -14.84
C GLY A 200 -9.12 2.35 -15.62
N THR A 201 -9.23 2.01 -16.90
CA THR A 201 -10.29 2.51 -17.79
C THR A 201 -11.68 2.02 -17.40
N VAL A 202 -11.81 0.74 -17.04
CA VAL A 202 -13.08 0.17 -16.53
C VAL A 202 -13.55 0.89 -15.25
N LYS A 203 -12.63 1.53 -14.53
CA LYS A 203 -12.88 2.22 -13.25
C LYS A 203 -12.72 3.75 -13.35
N LEU A 204 -12.87 4.32 -14.54
CA LEU A 204 -12.96 5.77 -14.68
C LEU A 204 -14.34 6.28 -14.33
N LEU A 205 -14.41 7.39 -13.59
CA LEU A 205 -15.67 8.10 -13.34
C LEU A 205 -16.13 8.92 -14.57
N ASP A 206 -15.18 9.31 -15.43
CA ASP A 206 -15.47 10.03 -16.67
C ASP A 206 -15.72 9.06 -17.83
N ALA A 207 -17.00 8.98 -18.23
CA ALA A 207 -17.48 8.12 -19.29
C ALA A 207 -16.90 8.47 -20.68
N ALA A 208 -16.60 9.74 -20.93
CA ALA A 208 -16.08 10.18 -22.23
C ALA A 208 -14.65 9.67 -22.44
N VAL A 209 -13.85 9.71 -21.37
CA VAL A 209 -12.49 9.16 -21.37
C VAL A 209 -12.52 7.62 -21.42
N ALA A 210 -13.47 6.98 -20.74
CA ALA A 210 -13.63 5.53 -20.84
C ALA A 210 -14.01 5.10 -22.27
N GLN A 211 -14.90 5.84 -22.93
CA GLN A 211 -15.35 5.56 -24.28
C GLN A 211 -14.23 5.74 -25.32
N SER A 212 -13.36 6.75 -25.18
CA SER A 212 -12.31 7.05 -26.15
C SER A 212 -11.19 6.00 -26.21
N ARG A 213 -11.11 5.11 -25.21
CA ARG A 213 -10.09 4.07 -25.09
C ARG A 213 -10.49 2.70 -25.67
N ASN A 214 -11.63 2.64 -26.37
CA ASN A 214 -12.13 1.49 -27.14
C ASN A 214 -11.86 0.10 -26.52
N LEU A 215 -12.34 -0.12 -25.29
CA LEU A 215 -12.20 -1.42 -24.63
C LEU A 215 -12.95 -2.52 -25.40
N SER A 216 -12.35 -3.71 -25.43
CA SER A 216 -12.91 -4.94 -26.01
C SER A 216 -13.22 -5.95 -24.90
N ILE A 217 -14.09 -6.92 -25.20
CA ILE A 217 -14.46 -8.01 -24.29
C ILE A 217 -14.46 -9.34 -25.03
N VAL A 218 -14.23 -10.42 -24.29
CA VAL A 218 -14.39 -11.81 -24.72
C VAL A 218 -15.15 -12.59 -23.66
N CYS A 219 -16.17 -13.35 -24.06
CA CYS A 219 -16.97 -14.15 -23.11
C CYS A 219 -16.48 -15.61 -23.10
N TYR A 220 -16.31 -16.17 -21.89
CA TYR A 220 -15.70 -17.49 -21.70
C TYR A 220 -16.40 -18.39 -20.67
N GLY A 221 -17.38 -17.88 -19.92
CA GLY A 221 -17.90 -18.61 -18.76
C GLY A 221 -19.37 -18.34 -18.46
N LEU A 222 -20.01 -19.36 -17.89
CA LEU A 222 -21.38 -19.31 -17.40
C LEU A 222 -21.36 -19.06 -15.87
N GLY A 223 -22.12 -18.07 -15.41
CA GLY A 223 -22.40 -17.83 -13.99
C GLY A 223 -23.75 -18.42 -13.57
N ALA A 224 -24.56 -17.68 -12.81
CA ALA A 224 -25.94 -18.06 -12.51
C ALA A 224 -26.81 -18.15 -13.80
N CYS A 225 -27.68 -19.15 -13.86
CA CYS A 225 -28.61 -19.36 -14.97
C CYS A 225 -29.92 -19.95 -14.43
N GLU A 226 -31.00 -19.17 -14.46
CA GLU A 226 -32.30 -19.57 -13.92
C GLU A 226 -33.41 -19.27 -14.95
N PRO A 227 -34.19 -20.27 -15.41
CA PRO A 227 -33.98 -21.70 -15.19
C PRO A 227 -32.69 -22.21 -15.87
N ALA A 228 -32.19 -23.37 -15.43
CA ALA A 228 -31.02 -24.01 -16.05
C ALA A 228 -31.31 -24.35 -17.52
N MET A 229 -30.50 -23.82 -18.44
CA MET A 229 -30.72 -23.93 -19.89
C MET A 229 -29.67 -24.81 -20.60
N PHE A 230 -28.49 -25.00 -20.02
CA PHE A 230 -27.35 -25.63 -20.68
C PHE A 230 -26.92 -26.92 -20.00
N ALA A 231 -26.51 -27.92 -20.78
CA ALA A 231 -25.89 -29.14 -20.28
C ALA A 231 -24.36 -29.13 -20.46
N LYS A 232 -23.86 -28.46 -21.50
CA LYS A 232 -22.43 -28.37 -21.82
C LYS A 232 -22.00 -26.92 -22.05
N LEU A 233 -20.72 -26.63 -21.77
CA LEU A 233 -20.10 -25.33 -22.06
C LEU A 233 -20.08 -25.02 -23.56
N SER A 234 -19.90 -26.04 -24.41
CA SER A 234 -19.96 -25.90 -25.87
C SER A 234 -21.34 -25.39 -26.33
N ASP A 235 -22.43 -25.90 -25.76
CA ASP A 235 -23.79 -25.43 -26.07
C ASP A 235 -23.97 -23.95 -25.67
N PHE A 236 -23.47 -23.59 -24.47
CA PHE A 236 -23.50 -22.21 -23.99
C PHE A 236 -22.68 -21.27 -24.89
N LYS A 237 -21.48 -21.67 -25.31
CA LYS A 237 -20.65 -20.90 -26.25
C LYS A 237 -21.34 -20.67 -27.59
N GLN A 238 -21.96 -21.72 -28.14
CA GLN A 238 -22.72 -21.57 -29.37
C GLN A 238 -23.85 -20.55 -29.17
N ARG A 239 -24.56 -20.61 -28.05
CA ARG A 239 -25.61 -19.63 -27.73
C ARG A 239 -25.09 -18.21 -27.53
N LEU A 240 -23.92 -18.02 -26.93
CA LEU A 240 -23.25 -16.71 -26.85
C LEU A 240 -22.98 -16.14 -28.25
N LYS A 241 -22.51 -16.97 -29.19
CA LYS A 241 -22.29 -16.57 -30.59
C LYS A 241 -23.61 -16.16 -31.25
N ASP A 242 -24.67 -16.94 -31.07
CA ASP A 242 -26.00 -16.65 -31.63
C ASP A 242 -26.58 -15.33 -31.07
N TRP A 243 -26.28 -15.02 -29.80
CA TRP A 243 -26.63 -13.76 -29.15
C TRP A 243 -25.74 -12.57 -29.55
N GLY A 244 -24.70 -12.79 -30.36
CA GLY A 244 -23.81 -11.76 -30.87
C GLY A 244 -22.68 -11.36 -29.91
N PHE A 245 -22.39 -12.17 -28.88
CA PHE A 245 -21.21 -11.93 -28.05
C PHE A 245 -19.91 -12.29 -28.80
N PRO A 246 -18.83 -11.55 -28.53
CA PRO A 246 -17.49 -11.93 -28.98
C PRO A 246 -17.00 -13.15 -28.20
N ILE A 247 -16.91 -14.29 -28.88
CA ILE A 247 -16.32 -15.52 -28.34
C ILE A 247 -15.03 -15.86 -29.09
N ARG A 248 -14.15 -16.61 -28.41
CA ARG A 248 -12.99 -17.26 -29.03
C ARG A 248 -13.18 -18.76 -29.02
N ASP A 249 -13.11 -19.35 -30.20
CA ASP A 249 -13.27 -20.81 -30.41
C ASP A 249 -12.17 -21.37 -31.32
N ASP A 250 -10.98 -20.74 -31.27
CA ASP A 250 -9.87 -21.00 -32.20
C ASP A 250 -9.36 -22.45 -32.16
N ILE A 251 -9.65 -23.19 -31.09
CA ILE A 251 -9.11 -24.53 -30.82
C ILE A 251 -10.21 -25.59 -30.63
N GLY A 252 -11.47 -25.18 -30.46
CA GLY A 252 -12.61 -26.09 -30.37
C GLY A 252 -12.57 -27.09 -29.20
N LEU A 253 -13.41 -28.12 -29.31
CA LEU A 253 -13.61 -29.16 -28.29
C LEU A 253 -12.57 -30.30 -28.44
N GLN A 254 -11.94 -30.68 -27.33
CA GLN A 254 -10.89 -31.69 -27.28
C GLN A 254 -11.36 -32.97 -26.58
N GLN A 255 -11.00 -34.13 -27.13
CA GLN A 255 -11.34 -35.44 -26.58
C GLN A 255 -10.16 -35.97 -25.74
N GLY A 256 -10.30 -35.91 -24.42
CA GLY A 256 -9.28 -36.38 -23.47
C GLY A 256 -8.13 -35.41 -23.23
N ILE A 257 -7.36 -35.65 -22.17
CA ILE A 257 -6.31 -34.74 -21.69
C ILE A 257 -5.15 -34.59 -22.67
N LYS A 258 -4.80 -35.64 -23.42
CA LYS A 258 -3.74 -35.60 -24.43
C LYS A 258 -4.08 -34.71 -25.62
N ALA A 259 -5.35 -34.74 -26.06
CA ALA A 259 -5.82 -33.82 -27.10
C ALA A 259 -5.85 -32.38 -26.59
N ALA A 260 -6.24 -32.18 -25.33
CA ALA A 260 -6.18 -30.85 -24.68
C ALA A 260 -4.73 -30.32 -24.59
N TRP A 261 -3.74 -31.19 -24.36
CA TRP A 261 -2.32 -30.81 -24.38
C TRP A 261 -1.88 -30.35 -25.78
N ALA A 262 -2.19 -31.12 -26.83
CA ALA A 262 -1.87 -30.72 -28.20
C ALA A 262 -2.52 -29.38 -28.58
N ALA A 263 -3.74 -29.12 -28.08
CA ALA A 263 -4.44 -27.86 -28.21
C ALA A 263 -3.73 -26.69 -27.48
N ILE A 264 -3.18 -26.91 -26.28
CA ILE A 264 -2.35 -25.91 -25.58
C ILE A 264 -1.11 -25.57 -26.39
N GLN A 265 -0.43 -26.57 -26.97
CA GLN A 265 0.75 -26.35 -27.80
C GLN A 265 0.42 -25.57 -29.08
N GLN A 266 -0.72 -25.87 -29.70
CA GLN A 266 -1.22 -25.10 -30.85
C GLN A 266 -1.50 -23.64 -30.45
N LEU A 267 -2.09 -23.41 -29.27
CA LEU A 267 -2.35 -22.07 -28.76
C LEU A 267 -1.08 -21.25 -28.58
N ASP A 268 -0.03 -21.85 -27.99
CA ASP A 268 1.27 -21.19 -27.78
C ASP A 268 1.90 -20.72 -29.11
N GLN A 269 1.64 -21.43 -30.21
CA GLN A 269 2.11 -21.02 -31.54
C GLN A 269 1.31 -19.83 -32.11
N ILE A 270 -0.02 -19.85 -31.98
CA ILE A 270 -0.88 -18.83 -32.59
C ILE A 270 -1.04 -17.57 -31.73
N ARG A 271 -0.73 -17.63 -30.42
CA ARG A 271 -1.01 -16.53 -29.48
C ARG A 271 -0.35 -15.20 -29.85
N ARG A 272 0.80 -15.25 -30.54
CA ARG A 272 1.53 -14.05 -31.00
C ARG A 272 0.76 -13.24 -32.05
N ASN A 273 -0.20 -13.86 -32.72
CA ASN A 273 -1.04 -13.23 -33.75
C ASN A 273 -2.40 -12.79 -33.19
N LEU A 274 -2.64 -12.96 -31.89
CA LEU A 274 -3.87 -12.50 -31.25
C LEU A 274 -3.79 -10.99 -31.04
N PRO A 275 -4.91 -10.25 -31.17
CA PRO A 275 -4.93 -8.79 -31.01
C PRO A 275 -4.78 -8.35 -29.54
N PHE A 276 -4.61 -9.29 -28.61
CA PHE A 276 -4.54 -9.06 -27.17
C PHE A 276 -3.44 -9.93 -26.53
N PRO A 277 -2.87 -9.47 -25.40
CA PRO A 277 -1.90 -10.26 -24.66
C PRO A 277 -2.54 -11.50 -24.03
N THR A 278 -1.80 -12.61 -24.04
CA THR A 278 -2.19 -13.87 -23.41
C THR A 278 -1.01 -14.46 -22.65
N ASP A 279 -1.23 -14.86 -21.40
CA ASP A 279 -0.21 -15.42 -20.52
C ASP A 279 -0.30 -16.95 -20.36
N GLY A 280 -1.20 -17.60 -21.09
CA GLY A 280 -1.45 -19.03 -20.95
C GLY A 280 -2.61 -19.56 -21.77
N ALA A 281 -3.02 -20.78 -21.43
CA ALA A 281 -4.24 -21.42 -21.86
C ALA A 281 -5.13 -21.76 -20.66
N VAL A 282 -6.45 -21.79 -20.84
CA VAL A 282 -7.40 -22.28 -19.85
C VAL A 282 -8.06 -23.54 -20.38
N VAL A 283 -8.04 -24.61 -19.58
CA VAL A 283 -8.66 -25.89 -19.91
C VAL A 283 -9.82 -26.15 -18.97
N LYS A 284 -11.01 -26.37 -19.51
CA LYS A 284 -12.26 -26.57 -18.75
C LYS A 284 -12.95 -27.86 -19.16
N LEU A 285 -13.49 -28.60 -18.21
CA LEU A 285 -14.34 -29.75 -18.51
C LEU A 285 -15.64 -29.29 -19.21
N ASN A 286 -16.05 -29.94 -20.29
CA ASN A 286 -17.17 -29.48 -21.12
C ASN A 286 -18.55 -29.70 -20.48
N SER A 287 -18.75 -30.79 -19.74
CA SER A 287 -20.05 -31.15 -19.14
C SER A 287 -20.30 -30.43 -17.82
N LEU A 288 -21.39 -29.67 -17.71
CA LEU A 288 -21.72 -28.93 -16.49
C LEU A 288 -22.08 -29.85 -15.31
N ALA A 289 -22.68 -31.02 -15.60
CA ALA A 289 -22.96 -32.02 -14.57
C ALA A 289 -21.68 -32.64 -14.01
N GLU A 290 -20.67 -32.85 -14.85
CA GLU A 290 -19.37 -33.35 -14.40
C GLU A 290 -18.58 -32.28 -13.65
N GLN A 291 -18.71 -31.00 -14.03
CA GLN A 291 -18.16 -29.88 -13.25
C GLN A 291 -18.74 -29.84 -11.82
N GLN A 292 -20.07 -30.01 -11.68
CA GLN A 292 -20.70 -30.08 -10.36
C GLN A 292 -20.19 -31.27 -9.53
N LYS A 293 -19.98 -32.44 -10.15
CA LYS A 293 -19.40 -33.62 -9.48
C LYS A 293 -17.95 -33.40 -9.04
N ALA A 294 -17.13 -32.79 -9.90
CA ALA A 294 -15.74 -32.48 -9.58
C ALA A 294 -15.63 -31.47 -8.44
N GLY A 295 -16.61 -30.56 -8.33
CA GLY A 295 -16.69 -29.58 -7.26
C GLY A 295 -15.62 -28.49 -7.35
N THR A 296 -15.49 -27.74 -6.26
CA THR A 296 -14.54 -26.63 -6.12
C THR A 296 -13.91 -26.65 -4.73
N THR A 297 -12.71 -26.08 -4.62
CA THR A 297 -12.18 -25.62 -3.33
C THR A 297 -12.82 -24.28 -2.96
N SER A 298 -12.35 -23.65 -1.87
CA SER A 298 -12.71 -22.26 -1.53
C SER A 298 -12.21 -21.23 -2.54
N LYS A 299 -11.23 -21.57 -3.41
CA LYS A 299 -10.58 -20.61 -4.33
C LYS A 299 -10.61 -21.01 -5.80
N PHE A 300 -10.56 -22.31 -6.09
CA PHE A 300 -10.32 -22.85 -7.42
C PHE A 300 -11.30 -23.98 -7.76
N PRO A 301 -11.84 -24.05 -8.98
CA PRO A 301 -12.62 -25.18 -9.45
C PRO A 301 -11.72 -26.39 -9.72
N HIS A 302 -12.15 -27.60 -9.35
CA HIS A 302 -11.40 -28.82 -9.66
C HIS A 302 -11.52 -29.23 -11.14
N TRP A 303 -12.48 -28.68 -11.87
CA TRP A 303 -12.80 -29.00 -13.25
C TRP A 303 -12.17 -28.06 -14.28
N ALA A 304 -11.37 -27.08 -13.86
CA ALA A 304 -10.66 -26.18 -14.75
C ALA A 304 -9.26 -25.81 -14.22
N VAL A 305 -8.32 -25.61 -15.13
CA VAL A 305 -6.92 -25.27 -14.82
C VAL A 305 -6.39 -24.25 -15.82
N ALA A 306 -5.49 -23.38 -15.37
CA ALA A 306 -4.71 -22.49 -16.21
C ALA A 306 -3.33 -23.12 -16.47
N PHE A 307 -2.95 -23.25 -17.74
CA PHE A 307 -1.59 -23.58 -18.13
C PHE A 307 -0.86 -22.28 -18.45
N LYS A 308 0.13 -21.89 -17.64
CA LYS A 308 0.90 -20.66 -17.79
C LYS A 308 2.06 -20.87 -18.77
N PHE A 309 2.20 -19.96 -19.72
CA PHE A 309 3.35 -19.99 -20.62
C PHE A 309 4.58 -19.36 -19.93
N PRO A 310 5.80 -19.82 -20.23
CA PRO A 310 7.03 -19.21 -19.70
C PRO A 310 7.16 -17.73 -20.11
N PRO A 311 7.79 -16.86 -19.27
CA PRO A 311 7.96 -15.43 -19.56
C PRO A 311 8.63 -15.22 -20.92
N ASP A 312 8.21 -14.19 -21.64
CA ASP A 312 8.84 -13.83 -22.90
C ASP A 312 10.30 -13.49 -22.63
N GLN A 313 11.18 -14.30 -23.18
CA GLN A 313 12.59 -13.99 -23.34
C GLN A 313 12.80 -13.66 -24.80
N ALA A 314 13.51 -12.57 -25.05
CA ALA A 314 13.96 -12.26 -26.38
C ALA A 314 15.46 -12.46 -26.44
N GLU A 315 15.90 -13.11 -27.50
CA GLU A 315 17.26 -12.98 -27.95
C GLU A 315 17.36 -11.72 -28.81
N THR A 316 18.36 -10.89 -28.54
CA THR A 316 18.67 -9.74 -29.39
C THR A 316 20.17 -9.54 -29.47
N ILE A 317 20.62 -8.79 -30.46
CA ILE A 317 22.04 -8.50 -30.67
C ILE A 317 22.42 -7.34 -29.75
N LEU A 318 23.43 -7.56 -28.91
CA LEU A 318 24.09 -6.49 -28.18
C LEU A 318 24.94 -5.68 -29.16
N ARG A 319 24.48 -4.51 -29.57
CA ARG A 319 25.18 -3.66 -30.55
C ARG A 319 26.40 -2.99 -29.94
N ALA A 320 26.22 -2.41 -28.76
CA ALA A 320 27.27 -1.69 -28.08
C ALA A 320 27.03 -1.70 -26.57
N ILE A 321 28.08 -1.38 -25.82
CA ILE A 321 28.00 -1.09 -24.39
C ILE A 321 28.37 0.38 -24.20
N SER A 322 27.39 1.20 -23.84
CA SER A 322 27.58 2.61 -23.54
C SER A 322 27.90 2.83 -22.05
N MET A 323 28.68 3.87 -21.75
CA MET A 323 29.07 4.23 -20.38
C MET A 323 28.23 5.42 -19.92
N GLN A 324 27.33 5.21 -18.97
CA GLN A 324 26.56 6.28 -18.36
C GLN A 324 27.31 6.82 -17.14
N VAL A 325 27.56 8.13 -17.12
CA VAL A 325 28.22 8.82 -16.00
C VAL A 325 27.19 9.35 -15.02
N GLY A 326 27.29 8.93 -13.77
CA GLY A 326 26.49 9.44 -12.66
C GLY A 326 26.97 10.79 -12.13
N ARG A 327 26.13 11.46 -11.33
CA ARG A 327 26.44 12.77 -10.71
C ARG A 327 27.71 12.77 -9.83
N THR A 328 28.03 11.63 -9.21
CA THR A 328 29.20 11.44 -8.35
C THR A 328 30.42 10.94 -9.14
N GLY A 329 30.32 10.82 -10.46
CA GLY A 329 31.37 10.28 -11.33
C GLY A 329 31.36 8.77 -11.45
N ALA A 330 30.47 8.05 -10.77
CA ALA A 330 30.30 6.61 -10.93
C ALA A 330 29.88 6.25 -12.36
N ILE A 331 30.51 5.26 -12.96
CA ILE A 331 30.28 4.83 -14.34
C ILE A 331 29.46 3.55 -14.35
N THR A 332 28.30 3.58 -15.00
CA THR A 332 27.38 2.45 -15.14
C THR A 332 27.33 1.99 -16.60
N PRO A 333 27.66 0.73 -16.92
CA PRO A 333 27.52 0.22 -18.26
C PRO A 333 26.05 -0.08 -18.61
N VAL A 334 25.66 0.28 -19.84
CA VAL A 334 24.33 0.06 -20.39
C VAL A 334 24.47 -0.67 -21.72
N ALA A 335 23.71 -1.75 -21.89
CA ALA A 335 23.61 -2.48 -23.13
C ALA A 335 22.73 -1.71 -24.13
N GLU A 336 23.29 -1.39 -25.29
CA GLU A 336 22.56 -0.90 -26.47
C GLU A 336 22.23 -2.11 -27.35
N LEU A 337 20.95 -2.38 -27.51
CA LEU A 337 20.43 -3.61 -28.10
C LEU A 337 19.79 -3.32 -29.45
N ASP A 338 19.80 -4.32 -30.34
CA ASP A 338 18.86 -4.31 -31.45
C ASP A 338 17.43 -4.20 -30.90
N PRO A 339 16.62 -3.24 -31.39
CA PRO A 339 15.26 -3.08 -30.92
C PRO A 339 14.49 -4.38 -31.09
N VAL A 340 14.08 -4.96 -29.97
CA VAL A 340 13.34 -6.22 -29.95
C VAL A 340 12.05 -6.05 -29.19
N LEU A 341 10.97 -6.63 -29.72
CA LEU A 341 9.69 -6.63 -29.03
C LEU A 341 9.76 -7.64 -27.89
N LEU A 342 9.57 -7.16 -26.65
CA LEU A 342 9.61 -7.98 -25.45
C LEU A 342 8.45 -7.60 -24.55
N ALA A 343 7.52 -8.54 -24.32
CA ALA A 343 6.31 -8.32 -23.54
C ALA A 343 5.59 -7.01 -23.94
N GLY A 344 5.29 -6.85 -25.24
CA GLY A 344 4.47 -5.74 -25.77
C GLY A 344 5.15 -4.37 -25.87
N SER A 345 6.40 -4.20 -25.44
CA SER A 345 7.17 -2.96 -25.68
C SER A 345 8.49 -3.23 -26.36
N THR A 346 8.94 -2.29 -27.17
CA THR A 346 10.25 -2.35 -27.81
C THR A 346 11.33 -2.05 -26.76
N VAL A 347 12.26 -2.99 -26.58
CA VAL A 347 13.42 -2.83 -25.70
C VAL A 347 14.64 -2.59 -26.58
N ALA A 348 15.27 -1.43 -26.38
CA ALA A 348 16.52 -1.06 -27.06
C ALA A 348 17.69 -0.87 -26.08
N ARG A 349 17.42 -0.80 -24.76
CA ARG A 349 18.44 -0.58 -23.73
C ARG A 349 18.20 -1.47 -22.51
N ALA A 350 19.26 -1.97 -21.90
CA ALA A 350 19.21 -2.76 -20.68
C ALA A 350 20.40 -2.47 -19.76
N THR A 351 20.23 -2.57 -18.44
CA THR A 351 21.34 -2.38 -17.50
C THR A 351 22.30 -3.58 -17.52
N LEU A 352 23.60 -3.30 -17.37
CA LEU A 352 24.66 -4.30 -17.16
C LEU A 352 25.26 -4.21 -15.74
N HIS A 353 24.71 -3.34 -14.89
CA HIS A 353 25.12 -3.07 -13.50
C HIS A 353 26.53 -2.48 -13.33
N ASN A 354 27.60 -3.26 -13.56
CA ASN A 354 28.98 -2.85 -13.35
C ASN A 354 29.97 -3.71 -14.17
N ALA A 355 31.26 -3.38 -14.10
CA ALA A 355 32.31 -4.09 -14.82
C ALA A 355 32.42 -5.57 -14.42
N ASP A 356 32.19 -5.89 -13.14
CA ASP A 356 32.26 -7.26 -12.63
C ASP A 356 31.15 -8.15 -13.20
N GLU A 357 29.93 -7.63 -13.35
CA GLU A 357 28.82 -8.36 -13.96
C GLU A 357 29.05 -8.65 -15.45
N ILE A 358 29.64 -7.70 -16.18
CA ILE A 358 30.04 -7.92 -17.58
C ILE A 358 31.09 -9.04 -17.67
N ALA A 359 32.10 -9.02 -16.80
CA ALA A 359 33.15 -10.04 -16.76
C ALA A 359 32.59 -11.41 -16.33
N ARG A 360 31.75 -11.44 -15.29
CA ARG A 360 31.13 -12.67 -14.76
C ARG A 360 30.26 -13.38 -15.79
N LYS A 361 29.51 -12.62 -16.60
CA LYS A 361 28.64 -13.15 -17.66
C LYS A 361 29.34 -13.25 -19.02
N ASP A 362 30.62 -12.85 -19.10
CA ASP A 362 31.43 -12.78 -20.34
C ASP A 362 30.66 -12.11 -21.49
N ILE A 363 30.08 -10.93 -21.23
CA ILE A 363 29.25 -10.20 -22.21
C ILE A 363 30.15 -9.43 -23.17
N ARG A 364 29.89 -9.56 -24.48
CA ARG A 364 30.70 -8.94 -25.55
C ARG A 364 29.82 -8.20 -26.56
N GLU A 365 30.30 -7.08 -27.07
CA GLU A 365 29.64 -6.40 -28.19
C GLU A 365 29.56 -7.35 -29.41
N GLY A 366 28.40 -7.40 -30.06
CA GLY A 366 28.07 -8.36 -31.11
C GLY A 366 27.49 -9.69 -30.62
N ASP A 367 27.52 -9.98 -29.32
CA ASP A 367 26.89 -11.20 -28.80
C ASP A 367 25.37 -11.16 -28.98
N THR A 368 24.79 -12.33 -29.23
CA THR A 368 23.36 -12.53 -29.01
C THR A 368 23.14 -12.69 -27.52
N VAL A 369 22.40 -11.76 -26.92
CA VAL A 369 22.09 -11.74 -25.49
C VAL A 369 20.65 -12.12 -25.25
N LEU A 370 20.44 -12.87 -24.17
CA LEU A 370 19.11 -13.19 -23.67
C LEU A 370 18.67 -12.09 -22.72
N ILE A 371 17.57 -11.43 -23.05
CA ILE A 371 17.02 -10.33 -22.25
C ILE A 371 15.67 -10.70 -21.67
N GLN A 372 15.40 -10.14 -20.50
CA GLN A 372 14.09 -10.20 -19.86
C GLN A 372 13.76 -8.83 -19.25
N LYS A 373 12.48 -8.62 -18.95
CA LYS A 373 12.05 -7.54 -18.07
C LYS A 373 11.88 -8.07 -16.65
N ALA A 374 12.62 -7.51 -15.70
CA ALA A 374 12.36 -7.74 -14.28
C ALA A 374 11.07 -6.97 -13.91
N GLY A 375 10.08 -7.69 -13.39
CA GLY A 375 8.77 -7.13 -13.03
C GLY A 375 8.14 -6.30 -14.15
N GLU A 376 8.20 -6.77 -15.39
CA GLU A 376 7.66 -6.10 -16.59
C GLU A 376 8.24 -4.69 -16.92
N ILE A 377 9.15 -4.14 -16.12
CA ILE A 377 9.54 -2.71 -16.19
C ILE A 377 11.00 -2.49 -16.54
N ILE A 378 11.95 -3.11 -15.83
CA ILE A 378 13.39 -2.84 -16.02
C ILE A 378 14.01 -3.93 -16.90
N PRO A 379 14.44 -3.62 -18.13
CA PRO A 379 15.13 -4.59 -18.97
C PRO A 379 16.52 -4.89 -18.43
N GLN A 380 16.85 -6.18 -18.34
CA GLN A 380 18.16 -6.65 -17.90
C GLN A 380 18.68 -7.76 -18.80
N VAL A 381 20.01 -7.83 -18.95
CA VAL A 381 20.68 -8.92 -19.64
C VAL A 381 20.87 -10.09 -18.68
N LEU A 382 20.26 -11.24 -19.01
CA LEU A 382 20.40 -12.47 -18.23
C LEU A 382 21.75 -13.14 -18.46
N GLY A 383 22.16 -13.20 -19.73
CA GLY A 383 23.40 -13.84 -20.14
C GLY A 383 23.55 -13.87 -21.65
N VAL A 384 24.63 -14.49 -22.10
CA VAL A 384 24.96 -14.64 -23.52
C VAL A 384 24.45 -15.98 -24.04
N VAL A 385 23.91 -15.98 -25.26
CA VAL A 385 23.60 -17.19 -26.01
C VAL A 385 24.90 -17.68 -26.68
N HIS A 386 25.74 -18.39 -25.92
CA HIS A 386 27.10 -18.78 -26.37
C HIS A 386 27.13 -19.54 -27.71
N ALA A 387 26.09 -20.32 -28.02
CA ALA A 387 26.00 -21.05 -29.29
C ALA A 387 25.91 -20.13 -30.53
N LYS A 388 25.46 -18.88 -30.36
CA LYS A 388 25.33 -17.87 -31.42
C LYS A 388 26.44 -16.81 -31.36
N ARG A 389 27.46 -17.02 -30.52
CA ARG A 389 28.57 -16.08 -30.40
C ARG A 389 29.35 -16.02 -31.72
N PRO A 390 29.55 -14.83 -32.31
CA PRO A 390 30.42 -14.67 -33.46
C PRO A 390 31.84 -15.17 -33.16
N ALA A 391 32.46 -15.86 -34.13
CA ALA A 391 33.80 -16.43 -33.94
C ALA A 391 34.89 -15.36 -33.73
N ASP A 392 34.63 -14.13 -34.17
CA ASP A 392 35.48 -12.95 -34.02
C ASP A 392 35.10 -12.06 -32.81
N SER A 393 34.18 -12.52 -31.95
CA SER A 393 33.72 -11.79 -30.75
C SER A 393 34.86 -11.56 -29.74
N LYS A 394 35.11 -10.29 -29.42
CA LYS A 394 36.21 -9.87 -28.54
C LYS A 394 35.71 -9.62 -27.12
N PRO A 395 36.42 -10.11 -26.08
CA PRO A 395 36.10 -9.78 -24.69
C PRO A 395 35.97 -8.26 -24.47
N PHE A 396 34.94 -7.83 -23.77
CA PHE A 396 34.76 -6.42 -23.46
C PHE A 396 35.82 -5.94 -22.47
N ASN A 397 36.70 -5.05 -22.91
CA ASN A 397 37.71 -4.45 -22.04
C ASN A 397 37.19 -3.10 -21.54
N PHE A 398 36.70 -3.10 -20.31
CA PHE A 398 36.13 -1.91 -19.66
C PHE A 398 37.13 -0.73 -19.62
N GLU A 399 38.38 -0.99 -19.26
CA GLU A 399 39.42 0.04 -19.16
C GLU A 399 39.83 0.61 -20.53
N ALA A 400 39.86 -0.22 -21.57
CA ALA A 400 40.11 0.24 -22.92
C ALA A 400 38.98 1.15 -23.42
N ARG A 401 37.72 0.81 -23.13
CA ARG A 401 36.55 1.65 -23.48
C ARG A 401 36.55 2.98 -22.72
N LEU A 402 36.97 2.99 -21.45
CA LEU A 402 37.16 4.24 -20.72
C LEU A 402 38.20 5.15 -21.40
N LYS A 403 39.35 4.58 -21.80
CA LYS A 403 40.41 5.32 -22.53
C LYS A 403 39.93 5.85 -23.88
N GLU A 404 39.17 5.04 -24.63
CA GLU A 404 38.58 5.41 -25.91
C GLU A 404 37.63 6.61 -25.77
N LEU A 405 36.80 6.62 -24.72
CA LEU A 405 35.86 7.71 -24.43
C LEU A 405 36.53 8.93 -23.78
N GLY A 406 37.86 8.92 -23.58
CA GLY A 406 38.57 9.98 -22.88
C GLY A 406 38.16 10.14 -21.40
N LEU A 407 37.59 9.09 -20.80
CA LEU A 407 37.13 9.08 -19.41
C LEU A 407 38.26 8.59 -18.50
N ASP A 408 38.95 9.52 -17.84
CA ASP A 408 39.92 9.19 -16.80
C ASP A 408 39.18 8.78 -15.52
N ALA A 409 39.05 7.46 -15.30
CA ALA A 409 38.37 6.89 -14.15
C ALA A 409 39.22 5.81 -13.46
N THR A 410 39.04 5.70 -12.15
CA THR A 410 39.62 4.64 -11.33
C THR A 410 38.61 3.94 -10.46
N ARG A 411 39.05 2.78 -9.98
CA ARG A 411 38.36 1.96 -9.01
C ARG A 411 39.26 1.85 -7.79
N ASP A 412 38.77 2.26 -6.63
CA ASP A 412 39.52 2.18 -5.36
C ASP A 412 39.25 0.85 -4.67
N GLY A 413 40.29 0.03 -4.49
CA GLY A 413 40.27 -1.19 -3.67
C GLY A 413 39.11 -2.15 -3.99
N GLU A 414 38.27 -2.41 -2.98
CA GLU A 414 37.15 -3.39 -3.00
C GLU A 414 35.84 -2.85 -3.61
N GLU A 415 35.76 -1.56 -3.99
CA GLU A 415 34.52 -1.00 -4.55
C GLU A 415 34.20 -1.59 -5.93
N ALA A 416 32.92 -1.82 -6.25
CA ALA A 416 32.49 -2.40 -7.54
C ALA A 416 32.46 -1.41 -8.72
N ALA A 417 32.44 -0.09 -8.45
CA ALA A 417 32.18 0.94 -9.44
C ALA A 417 33.45 1.70 -9.83
N TYR A 418 33.65 1.93 -11.13
CA TYR A 418 34.62 2.93 -11.62
C TYR A 418 34.09 4.33 -11.37
N LYS A 419 34.95 5.25 -10.93
CA LYS A 419 34.64 6.67 -10.67
C LYS A 419 35.61 7.57 -11.43
N LEU A 420 35.08 8.62 -12.07
CA LEU A 420 35.90 9.62 -12.76
C LEU A 420 36.84 10.37 -11.80
N ARG A 421 38.08 10.61 -12.23
CA ARG A 421 39.03 11.51 -11.56
C ARG A 421 38.77 12.97 -11.91
N VAL A 422 38.44 13.21 -13.18
CA VAL A 422 38.14 14.54 -13.71
C VAL A 422 36.67 14.60 -14.10
N PRO A 423 35.90 15.62 -13.65
CA PRO A 423 34.49 15.74 -14.01
C PRO A 423 34.29 15.88 -15.51
N SER A 424 33.53 14.96 -16.11
CA SER A 424 33.10 15.07 -17.51
C SER A 424 31.99 16.11 -17.69
N ARG A 425 31.72 16.53 -18.93
CA ARG A 425 30.59 17.41 -19.28
C ARG A 425 29.27 16.92 -18.65
N GLU A 426 28.97 15.64 -18.83
CA GLU A 426 27.75 15.00 -18.30
C GLU A 426 27.67 15.05 -16.77
N MET A 427 28.81 14.83 -16.10
CA MET A 427 28.89 14.93 -14.64
C MET A 427 28.65 16.36 -14.17
N LYS A 428 29.18 17.38 -14.87
CA LYS A 428 28.97 18.80 -14.55
C LYS A 428 27.49 19.18 -14.70
N ILE A 429 26.82 18.75 -15.77
CA ILE A 429 25.38 18.97 -15.98
C ILE A 429 24.57 18.33 -14.86
N ARG A 430 24.84 17.06 -14.51
CA ARG A 430 24.12 16.38 -13.42
C ARG A 430 24.37 17.03 -12.05
N ARG A 431 25.57 17.53 -11.82
CA ARG A 431 25.91 18.30 -10.60
C ARG A 431 25.14 19.62 -10.56
N LEU A 432 25.02 20.35 -11.68
CA LEU A 432 24.23 21.58 -11.78
C LEU A 432 22.74 21.32 -11.49
N ILE A 433 22.16 20.29 -12.12
CA ILE A 433 20.75 19.93 -11.88
C ILE A 433 20.53 19.57 -10.41
N HIS A 434 21.44 18.79 -9.82
CA HIS A 434 21.38 18.46 -8.39
C HIS A 434 21.50 19.70 -7.52
N PHE A 435 22.41 20.61 -7.84
CA PHE A 435 22.63 21.86 -7.11
C PHE A 435 21.38 22.76 -7.08
N ALA A 436 20.68 22.84 -8.21
CA ALA A 436 19.49 23.67 -8.38
C ALA A 436 18.18 23.01 -7.93
N CYS A 437 18.14 21.68 -7.74
CA CYS A 437 16.88 20.97 -7.49
C CYS A 437 16.13 21.46 -6.24
N LYS A 438 14.83 21.15 -6.16
CA LYS A 438 13.93 21.55 -5.07
C LYS A 438 14.43 21.13 -3.68
N GLN A 439 15.20 20.04 -3.59
CA GLN A 439 15.78 19.51 -2.35
C GLN A 439 17.19 20.07 -2.04
N CYS A 440 17.70 21.00 -2.84
CA CYS A 440 18.98 21.69 -2.67
C CYS A 440 18.72 23.20 -2.57
N LEU A 441 19.33 24.02 -3.43
CA LEU A 441 19.17 25.48 -3.38
C LEU A 441 17.86 26.00 -3.98
N ASP A 442 17.08 25.13 -4.64
CA ASP A 442 15.74 25.44 -5.15
C ASP A 442 15.77 26.66 -6.09
N ILE A 443 16.59 26.54 -7.14
CA ILE A 443 16.77 27.56 -8.19
C ILE A 443 15.84 27.18 -9.35
N ASP A 444 14.60 27.65 -9.27
CA ASP A 444 13.58 27.39 -10.28
C ASP A 444 14.01 27.91 -11.67
N GLY A 445 13.85 27.05 -12.68
CA GLY A 445 14.21 27.34 -14.07
C GLY A 445 15.58 26.81 -14.50
N LEU A 446 16.45 26.36 -13.58
CA LEU A 446 17.74 25.74 -13.92
C LEU A 446 17.56 24.22 -14.16
N GLY A 447 16.90 23.88 -15.27
CA GLY A 447 16.69 22.51 -15.74
C GLY A 447 17.81 21.99 -16.66
N VAL A 448 17.60 20.80 -17.25
CA VAL A 448 18.60 20.11 -18.11
C VAL A 448 19.11 21.02 -19.24
N ALA A 449 18.19 21.59 -20.03
CA ALA A 449 18.56 22.43 -21.18
C ALA A 449 19.34 23.70 -20.79
N VAL A 450 19.06 24.27 -19.62
CA VAL A 450 19.78 25.46 -19.12
C VAL A 450 21.16 25.04 -18.62
N ALA A 451 21.27 23.93 -17.89
CA ALA A 451 22.54 23.40 -17.43
C ALA A 451 23.47 23.03 -18.59
N GLU A 452 22.94 22.45 -19.67
CA GLU A 452 23.70 22.17 -20.89
C GLU A 452 24.28 23.44 -21.50
N GLN A 453 23.45 24.46 -21.74
CA GLN A 453 23.91 25.73 -22.32
C GLN A 453 24.95 26.44 -21.44
N LEU A 454 24.80 26.41 -20.12
CA LEU A 454 25.76 27.02 -19.20
C LEU A 454 27.15 26.37 -19.27
N ILE A 455 27.20 25.04 -19.44
CA ILE A 455 28.46 24.30 -19.61
C ILE A 455 29.01 24.52 -21.02
N ASP A 456 28.17 24.49 -22.05
CA ASP A 456 28.58 24.59 -23.46
C ASP A 456 29.09 25.98 -23.83
N LEU A 457 28.52 27.03 -23.22
CA LEU A 457 29.00 28.41 -23.35
C LEU A 457 30.17 28.72 -22.41
N GLU A 458 30.67 27.73 -21.67
CA GLU A 458 31.75 27.85 -20.69
C GLU A 458 31.50 28.95 -19.63
N LEU A 459 30.22 29.27 -19.39
CA LEU A 459 29.81 30.28 -18.40
C LEU A 459 30.00 29.75 -16.97
N VAL A 460 29.91 28.43 -16.79
CA VAL A 460 30.24 27.74 -15.53
C VAL A 460 30.96 26.42 -15.80
N ASP A 461 31.85 26.07 -14.88
CA ASP A 461 32.55 24.80 -14.81
C ASP A 461 32.19 24.03 -13.52
N ALA A 462 31.83 24.78 -12.46
CA ALA A 462 31.39 24.28 -11.18
C ALA A 462 29.99 24.81 -10.82
N PRO A 463 29.14 24.02 -10.12
CA PRO A 463 27.79 24.45 -9.80
C PRO A 463 27.70 25.77 -9.03
N VAL A 464 28.65 26.03 -8.14
CA VAL A 464 28.70 27.25 -7.33
C VAL A 464 28.86 28.54 -8.13
N GLN A 465 29.40 28.48 -9.35
CA GLN A 465 29.59 29.67 -10.20
C GLN A 465 28.26 30.21 -10.74
N THR A 466 27.21 29.38 -10.75
CA THR A 466 25.86 29.82 -11.10
C THR A 466 25.34 30.95 -10.22
N LEU A 467 25.86 31.06 -8.99
CA LEU A 467 25.50 32.08 -8.01
C LEU A 467 26.00 33.48 -8.37
N SER A 468 26.91 33.59 -9.35
CA SER A 468 27.55 34.83 -9.79
C SER A 468 27.30 35.20 -11.25
N ILE A 469 26.46 34.45 -11.97
CA ILE A 469 26.14 34.76 -13.38
C ILE A 469 25.38 36.10 -13.45
N THR A 470 25.84 37.00 -14.32
CA THR A 470 25.23 38.33 -14.50
C THR A 470 24.01 38.29 -15.40
N ALA A 471 23.19 39.36 -15.36
CA ALA A 471 22.03 39.50 -16.24
C ALA A 471 22.41 39.41 -17.73
N GLU A 472 23.56 39.97 -18.11
CA GLU A 472 24.09 39.95 -19.47
C GLU A 472 24.48 38.53 -19.90
N GLN A 473 25.08 37.75 -19.00
CA GLN A 473 25.42 36.35 -19.27
C GLN A 473 24.18 35.47 -19.38
N TRP A 474 23.17 35.68 -18.53
CA TRP A 474 21.89 34.97 -18.67
C TRP A 474 21.20 35.25 -20.01
N ARG A 475 21.35 36.46 -20.58
CA ARG A 475 20.81 36.80 -21.91
C ARG A 475 21.55 36.12 -23.06
N MET A 476 22.73 35.54 -22.83
CA MET A 476 23.45 34.78 -23.86
C MET A 476 22.83 33.41 -24.12
N LEU A 477 21.97 32.92 -23.21
CA LEU A 477 21.30 31.63 -23.37
C LEU A 477 20.09 31.75 -24.31
N ASP A 478 19.92 30.72 -25.13
CA ASP A 478 18.80 30.61 -26.05
C ASP A 478 17.48 30.55 -25.28
N GLY A 479 16.55 31.44 -25.63
CA GLY A 479 15.23 31.55 -25.01
C GLY A 479 15.17 32.43 -23.75
N PHE A 480 16.28 33.01 -23.31
CA PHE A 480 16.30 33.92 -22.16
C PHE A 480 16.00 35.37 -22.57
N LYS A 481 14.79 35.83 -22.25
CA LYS A 481 14.37 37.24 -22.34
C LYS A 481 14.37 37.88 -20.94
N ASP A 482 14.13 39.18 -20.84
CA ASP A 482 14.17 39.93 -19.58
C ASP A 482 13.42 39.25 -18.43
N LYS A 483 12.19 38.75 -18.68
CA LYS A 483 11.43 38.03 -17.65
C LYS A 483 12.09 36.72 -17.17
N SER A 484 12.70 35.96 -18.07
CA SER A 484 13.41 34.71 -17.71
C SER A 484 14.70 35.02 -16.94
N VAL A 485 15.40 36.09 -17.32
CA VAL A 485 16.58 36.59 -16.62
C VAL A 485 16.21 37.06 -15.21
N ASP A 486 15.15 37.86 -15.07
CA ASP A 486 14.65 38.32 -13.78
C ASP A 486 14.24 37.16 -12.87
N ASN A 487 13.56 36.14 -13.43
CA ASN A 487 13.22 34.94 -12.69
C ASN A 487 14.46 34.20 -12.19
N MET A 488 15.50 34.06 -13.02
CA MET A 488 16.74 33.37 -12.64
C MET A 488 17.52 34.15 -11.56
N LEU A 489 17.65 35.47 -11.73
CA LEU A 489 18.28 36.33 -10.73
C LEU A 489 17.51 36.31 -9.40
N SER A 490 16.18 36.28 -9.45
CA SER A 490 15.32 36.12 -8.27
C SER A 490 15.52 34.76 -7.61
N GLY A 491 15.59 33.68 -8.40
CA GLY A 491 15.88 32.33 -7.91
C GLY A 491 17.23 32.24 -7.19
N VAL A 492 18.29 32.80 -7.79
CA VAL A 492 19.62 32.89 -7.17
C VAL A 492 19.59 33.77 -5.90
N ALA A 493 18.85 34.88 -5.90
CA ALA A 493 18.69 35.71 -4.70
C ALA A 493 17.98 34.98 -3.57
N GLN A 494 16.95 34.19 -3.88
CA GLN A 494 16.24 33.34 -2.92
C GLN A 494 17.11 32.19 -2.41
N ALA A 495 17.97 31.61 -3.26
CA ALA A 495 18.92 30.57 -2.89
C ALA A 495 19.86 31.01 -1.74
N LYS A 496 20.19 32.30 -1.67
CA LYS A 496 21.05 32.87 -0.60
C LYS A 496 20.41 32.77 0.79
N GLN A 497 19.08 32.71 0.87
CA GLN A 497 18.33 32.66 2.13
C GLN A 497 18.02 31.23 2.60
N ARG A 498 18.44 30.20 1.85
CA ARG A 498 18.15 28.80 2.17
C ARG A 498 18.94 28.31 3.39
N GLU A 499 18.47 27.25 4.03
CA GLU A 499 19.11 26.74 5.25
C GLU A 499 20.47 26.09 4.96
N LEU A 500 21.36 26.03 5.96
CA LEU A 500 22.71 25.45 5.82
C LEU A 500 22.69 24.01 5.27
N TRP A 501 21.73 23.18 5.70
CA TRP A 501 21.63 21.79 5.23
C TRP A 501 21.39 21.69 3.71
N ARG A 502 20.71 22.68 3.10
CA ARG A 502 20.50 22.73 1.65
C ARG A 502 21.79 23.03 0.92
N ALA A 503 22.61 23.93 1.46
CA ALA A 503 23.95 24.20 0.95
C ALA A 503 24.85 22.95 1.05
N ILE A 504 24.81 22.24 2.19
CA ILE A 504 25.56 20.97 2.36
C ILE A 504 25.09 19.91 1.36
N HIS A 505 23.78 19.74 1.18
CA HIS A 505 23.24 18.78 0.22
C HIS A 505 23.57 19.16 -1.24
N ALA A 506 23.57 20.47 -1.56
CA ALA A 506 23.91 20.98 -2.88
C ALA A 506 25.37 20.73 -3.28
N LEU A 507 26.29 20.63 -2.31
CA LEU A 507 27.70 20.25 -2.58
C LEU A 507 27.83 18.85 -3.21
N GLY A 508 26.83 17.97 -3.05
CA GLY A 508 26.83 16.65 -3.67
C GLY A 508 27.88 15.70 -3.10
N ILE A 509 28.19 15.81 -1.80
CA ILE A 509 29.16 14.96 -1.10
C ILE A 509 28.72 13.49 -1.24
N PRO A 510 29.61 12.57 -1.66
CA PRO A 510 29.29 11.14 -1.76
C PRO A 510 28.69 10.60 -0.45
N ASN A 511 27.69 9.72 -0.57
CA ASN A 511 26.98 9.10 0.57
C ASN A 511 26.23 10.08 1.51
N VAL A 512 26.23 11.39 1.22
CA VAL A 512 25.48 12.39 1.98
C VAL A 512 24.17 12.71 1.26
N GLY A 513 23.12 11.97 1.61
CA GLY A 513 21.75 12.29 1.21
C GLY A 513 21.15 13.45 2.01
N MET A 514 19.93 13.87 1.65
CA MET A 514 19.21 14.96 2.30
C MET A 514 19.17 14.85 3.84
N GLN A 515 18.85 13.68 4.39
CA GLN A 515 18.76 13.49 5.84
C GLN A 515 20.14 13.67 6.49
N THR A 516 21.18 13.08 5.91
CA THR A 516 22.56 13.19 6.38
C THR A 516 23.03 14.65 6.38
N ALA A 517 22.72 15.42 5.33
CA ALA A 517 23.05 16.84 5.26
C ALA A 517 22.38 17.66 6.38
N LYS A 518 21.12 17.34 6.72
CA LYS A 518 20.39 17.95 7.86
C LYS A 518 21.05 17.64 9.19
N ASP A 519 21.48 16.40 9.38
CA ASP A 519 22.11 15.98 10.63
C ASP A 519 23.52 16.58 10.79
N LEU A 520 24.29 16.70 9.69
CA LEU A 520 25.57 17.42 9.67
C LEU A 520 25.38 18.91 10.00
N ALA A 521 24.43 19.60 9.37
CA ALA A 521 24.12 21.00 9.64
C ALA A 521 23.79 21.25 11.13
N ARG A 522 22.93 20.39 11.69
CA ARG A 522 22.52 20.46 13.11
C ARG A 522 23.67 20.23 14.07
N HIS A 523 24.61 19.35 13.75
CA HIS A 523 25.74 19.04 14.61
C HIS A 523 26.80 20.14 14.56
N PHE A 524 27.27 20.50 13.36
CA PHE A 524 28.39 21.44 13.19
C PHE A 524 27.99 22.92 13.27
N LYS A 525 26.70 23.24 13.08
CA LYS A 525 26.14 24.61 13.17
C LYS A 525 26.66 25.64 12.16
N SER A 526 27.73 25.36 11.43
CA SER A 526 28.25 26.24 10.40
C SER A 526 29.03 25.42 9.37
N MET A 527 29.10 25.94 8.14
CA MET A 527 29.93 25.32 7.11
C MET A 527 31.41 25.31 7.52
N ASN A 528 31.90 26.34 8.22
CA ASN A 528 33.31 26.42 8.66
C ASN A 528 33.67 25.31 9.65
N ALA A 529 32.75 24.99 10.57
CA ALA A 529 32.96 23.91 11.54
C ALA A 529 32.93 22.53 10.86
N LEU A 530 32.05 22.33 9.87
CA LEU A 530 32.00 21.10 9.08
C LEU A 530 33.27 20.94 8.21
N GLU A 531 33.71 22.02 7.55
CA GLU A 531 34.93 22.06 6.74
C GLU A 531 36.19 21.74 7.57
N SER A 532 36.20 22.13 8.85
CA SER A 532 37.30 21.90 9.78
C SER A 532 37.21 20.59 10.57
N ALA A 533 36.18 19.77 10.32
CA ALA A 533 35.93 18.54 11.05
C ALA A 533 37.07 17.54 10.90
N LYS A 534 37.36 16.81 11.98
CA LYS A 534 38.30 15.68 12.01
C LYS A 534 37.54 14.38 12.20
N LEU A 535 38.21 13.25 11.96
CA LEU A 535 37.62 11.93 12.15
C LEU A 535 37.00 11.75 13.54
N GLY A 536 37.65 12.28 14.59
CA GLY A 536 37.16 12.24 15.97
C GLY A 536 35.86 13.03 16.22
N ASP A 537 35.54 14.00 15.38
CA ASP A 537 34.30 14.78 15.47
C ASP A 537 33.11 14.03 14.83
N LEU A 538 33.39 13.02 13.99
CA LEU A 538 32.39 12.22 13.29
C LEU A 538 32.26 10.80 13.86
N LEU A 539 33.36 10.22 14.34
CA LEU A 539 33.46 8.85 14.87
C LEU A 539 34.28 8.79 16.15
N ILE A 540 33.84 7.94 17.08
CA ILE A 540 34.60 7.59 18.29
C ILE A 540 35.22 6.21 18.07
N SER A 541 36.55 6.12 18.05
CA SER A 541 37.27 4.84 18.03
C SER A 541 37.26 4.18 19.40
N LYS A 542 36.92 2.89 19.46
CA LYS A 542 37.05 2.01 20.62
C LYS A 542 37.93 0.83 20.27
N VAL A 543 39.03 0.67 21.02
CA VAL A 543 39.90 -0.51 20.92
C VAL A 543 39.28 -1.65 21.73
N GLY A 544 38.88 -2.72 21.06
CA GLY A 544 38.39 -3.93 21.72
C GLY A 544 39.50 -4.69 22.45
N LYS A 545 39.13 -5.59 23.38
CA LYS A 545 40.07 -6.43 24.16
C LYS A 545 41.03 -7.31 23.33
N LYS A 546 40.85 -7.37 22.00
CA LYS A 546 41.69 -8.12 21.04
C LYS A 546 42.38 -7.23 19.99
N GLY A 547 42.56 -5.94 20.27
CA GLY A 547 43.30 -5.01 19.39
C GLY A 547 42.58 -4.61 18.09
N HIS A 548 41.30 -4.99 17.90
CA HIS A 548 40.50 -4.52 16.77
C HIS A 548 39.88 -3.15 17.12
N GLU A 549 40.09 -2.16 16.26
CA GLU A 549 39.41 -0.87 16.37
C GLU A 549 37.97 -1.00 15.87
N THR A 550 37.04 -0.52 16.68
CA THR A 550 35.61 -0.44 16.34
C THR A 550 35.17 1.01 16.43
N TYR A 551 34.53 1.52 15.38
CA TYR A 551 34.09 2.91 15.31
C TYR A 551 32.63 3.02 15.74
N THR A 552 32.33 3.97 16.61
CA THR A 552 30.95 4.34 16.98
C THR A 552 30.64 5.71 16.39
N SER A 553 29.54 5.84 15.66
CA SER A 553 29.11 7.11 15.07
C SER A 553 28.78 8.17 16.12
N VAL A 554 29.34 9.38 15.97
CA VAL A 554 28.96 10.57 16.78
C VAL A 554 27.58 11.08 16.35
N ILE A 555 27.28 11.00 15.06
CA ILE A 555 26.00 11.40 14.47
C ILE A 555 25.26 10.14 14.00
N SER A 556 24.02 9.96 14.43
CA SER A 556 23.20 8.79 14.05
C SER A 556 23.04 8.71 12.52
N GLY A 557 23.34 7.57 11.92
CA GLY A 557 23.30 7.38 10.47
C GLY A 557 24.56 7.83 9.72
N VAL A 558 25.52 8.46 10.39
CA VAL A 558 26.84 8.81 9.82
C VAL A 558 27.85 7.74 10.22
N GLY A 559 27.93 6.69 9.39
CA GLY A 559 28.91 5.60 9.55
C GLY A 559 30.31 5.98 9.07
N ILE A 560 31.20 4.99 9.01
CA ILE A 560 32.58 5.17 8.55
C ILE A 560 32.64 5.70 7.11
N GLU A 561 31.88 5.10 6.18
CA GLU A 561 31.86 5.47 4.75
C GLU A 561 31.44 6.93 4.53
N VAL A 562 30.42 7.38 5.26
CA VAL A 562 29.93 8.78 5.19
C VAL A 562 30.98 9.73 5.77
N SER A 563 31.60 9.35 6.90
CA SER A 563 32.62 10.16 7.56
C SER A 563 33.85 10.35 6.67
N GLU A 564 34.33 9.28 6.05
CA GLU A 564 35.43 9.32 5.08
C GLU A 564 35.06 10.17 3.86
N SER A 565 33.83 10.04 3.35
CA SER A 565 33.34 10.85 2.22
C SER A 565 33.34 12.35 2.54
N VAL A 566 32.91 12.74 3.75
CA VAL A 566 32.91 14.14 4.20
C VAL A 566 34.34 14.67 4.36
N LEU A 567 35.21 13.93 5.04
CA LEU A 567 36.60 14.35 5.26
C LEU A 567 37.38 14.45 3.95
N SER A 568 37.21 13.46 3.07
CA SER A 568 37.83 13.44 1.75
C SER A 568 37.31 14.57 0.85
N PHE A 569 36.03 14.95 0.99
CA PHE A 569 35.50 16.07 0.23
C PHE A 569 36.16 17.38 0.64
N PHE A 570 36.29 17.66 1.94
CA PHE A 570 36.90 18.90 2.44
C PHE A 570 38.43 18.88 2.51
N SER A 571 39.10 17.76 2.25
CA SER A 571 40.56 17.74 2.06
C SER A 571 40.97 18.23 0.68
N ASP A 572 40.06 18.19 -0.30
CA ASP A 572 40.27 18.71 -1.66
C ASP A 572 40.18 20.25 -1.68
N PRO A 573 41.25 20.96 -2.10
CA PRO A 573 41.24 22.42 -2.22
C PRO A 573 40.13 22.96 -3.13
N HIS A 574 39.76 22.26 -4.21
CA HIS A 574 38.73 22.72 -5.15
C HIS A 574 37.35 22.76 -4.49
N HIS A 575 37.03 21.79 -3.64
CA HIS A 575 35.78 21.80 -2.88
C HIS A 575 35.77 22.89 -1.79
N ARG A 576 36.92 23.29 -1.25
CA ARG A 576 37.02 24.46 -0.36
C ARG A 576 36.77 25.76 -1.10
N GLU A 577 37.25 25.87 -2.33
CA GLU A 577 36.92 27.02 -3.20
C GLU A 577 35.42 27.10 -3.46
N TRP A 578 34.71 25.97 -3.58
CA TRP A 578 33.26 25.96 -3.71
C TRP A 578 32.56 26.56 -2.49
N VAL A 579 32.99 26.18 -1.29
CA VAL A 579 32.51 26.79 -0.05
C VAL A 579 32.80 28.29 -0.01
N GLN A 580 33.99 28.70 -0.45
CA GLN A 580 34.36 30.11 -0.49
C GLN A 580 33.53 30.90 -1.52
N ALA A 581 33.21 30.32 -2.67
CA ALA A 581 32.31 30.91 -3.66
C ALA A 581 30.89 31.09 -3.09
N MET A 582 30.37 30.08 -2.38
CA MET A 582 29.10 30.20 -1.65
C MET A 582 29.13 31.33 -0.60
N ARG A 583 30.23 31.47 0.15
CA ARG A 583 30.43 32.59 1.10
C ARG A 583 30.38 33.94 0.37
N ASN A 584 31.14 34.09 -0.71
CA ASN A 584 31.24 35.33 -1.47
C ASN A 584 29.90 35.72 -2.13
N ALA A 585 29.13 34.72 -2.57
CA ALA A 585 27.77 34.93 -3.08
C ALA A 585 26.76 35.33 -2.00
N GLY A 586 27.11 35.21 -0.71
CA GLY A 586 26.27 35.57 0.42
C GLY A 586 25.26 34.50 0.81
N LEU A 587 25.55 33.22 0.56
CA LEU A 587 24.69 32.14 1.05
C LEU A 587 24.69 32.11 2.57
N ASN A 588 23.55 31.75 3.15
CA ASN A 588 23.44 31.45 4.57
C ASN A 588 24.18 30.14 4.90
N LEU A 589 25.43 30.27 5.34
CA LEU A 589 26.32 29.16 5.70
C LEU A 589 26.45 28.94 7.21
N ILE A 590 25.50 29.50 7.97
CA ILE A 590 25.38 29.32 9.40
C ILE A 590 24.01 28.70 9.66
N GLU A 591 23.98 27.68 10.49
CA GLU A 591 22.74 27.19 11.06
C GLU A 591 22.27 28.26 12.05
N VAL A 592 21.42 29.16 11.58
CA VAL A 592 20.71 30.05 12.49
C VAL A 592 19.87 29.14 13.38
N ALA A 593 20.16 29.13 14.69
CA ALA A 593 19.28 28.49 15.65
C ALA A 593 17.90 29.04 15.38
N SER A 594 16.96 28.19 14.94
CA SER A 594 15.62 28.67 14.62
C SER A 594 15.09 29.40 15.85
N ALA A 595 14.98 30.73 15.74
CA ALA A 595 14.49 31.61 16.80
C ALA A 595 13.04 31.24 17.19
N THR A 596 12.37 30.50 16.32
CA THR A 596 11.12 29.80 16.57
C THR A 596 11.37 28.35 16.95
N THR A 597 12.10 28.10 18.05
CA THR A 597 11.84 26.86 18.79
C THR A 597 10.41 26.96 19.29
N VAL A 598 9.51 26.24 18.65
CA VAL A 598 8.13 26.20 19.10
C VAL A 598 8.10 25.26 20.29
N GLU A 599 7.70 25.79 21.45
CA GLU A 599 7.52 25.00 22.65
C GLU A 599 6.56 23.84 22.35
N GLY A 600 6.99 22.60 22.63
CA GLY A 600 6.26 21.39 22.25
C GLY A 600 6.70 20.73 20.93
N VAL A 601 7.46 21.41 20.06
CA VAL A 601 8.07 20.84 18.85
C VAL A 601 9.58 20.63 19.01
N ALA A 602 10.24 21.56 19.70
CA ALA A 602 11.67 21.51 19.94
C ALA A 602 12.13 20.22 20.66
N GLY A 603 13.13 19.52 20.10
CA GLY A 603 13.71 18.29 20.65
C GLY A 603 12.85 17.04 20.46
N LYS A 604 11.70 17.16 19.81
CA LYS A 604 10.73 16.08 19.61
C LYS A 604 10.87 15.48 18.22
N THR A 605 10.66 14.18 18.09
CA THR A 605 10.78 13.44 16.82
C THR A 605 9.38 13.19 16.24
N PHE A 606 9.19 13.50 14.98
CA PHE A 606 7.94 13.47 14.22
C PHE A 606 8.02 12.40 13.13
N VAL A 607 6.94 11.71 12.79
CA VAL A 607 6.89 10.84 11.61
C VAL A 607 5.78 11.33 10.68
N LEU A 608 6.10 11.58 9.41
CA LEU A 608 5.14 12.03 8.41
C LEU A 608 4.58 10.84 7.63
N THR A 609 3.26 10.70 7.57
CA THR A 609 2.62 9.54 6.91
C THR A 609 2.10 9.83 5.50
N GLY A 610 2.18 11.08 5.01
CA GLY A 610 1.66 11.50 3.71
C GLY A 610 1.93 12.98 3.37
N THR A 611 1.38 13.49 2.28
CA THR A 611 1.29 14.93 1.94
C THR A 611 0.22 15.60 2.81
N LEU A 612 0.43 16.83 3.29
CA LEU A 612 -0.59 17.60 4.02
C LEU A 612 -1.55 18.29 3.01
N PRO A 613 -2.73 18.81 3.40
CA PRO A 613 -3.72 19.31 2.45
C PRO A 613 -3.30 20.61 1.76
N THR A 614 -2.35 21.35 2.35
CA THR A 614 -1.82 22.61 1.81
C THR A 614 -0.30 22.59 1.63
N LEU A 615 0.38 21.50 2.00
CA LEU A 615 1.83 21.40 2.01
C LEU A 615 2.28 20.03 1.52
N GLY A 616 3.31 20.02 0.67
CA GLY A 616 4.02 18.80 0.31
C GLY A 616 4.62 18.11 1.55
N ARG A 617 4.85 16.80 1.49
CA ARG A 617 5.51 16.05 2.57
C ARG A 617 6.87 16.65 2.93
N ASP A 618 7.62 17.09 1.93
CA ASP A 618 8.92 17.75 2.12
C ASP A 618 8.78 19.14 2.75
N GLU A 619 7.75 19.90 2.40
CA GLU A 619 7.46 21.21 2.99
C GLU A 619 7.03 21.08 4.46
N ALA A 620 6.20 20.07 4.77
CA ALA A 620 5.81 19.73 6.13
C ALA A 620 7.01 19.35 7.01
N ARG A 621 7.93 18.55 6.43
CA ARG A 621 9.16 18.15 7.08
C ARG A 621 10.02 19.36 7.42
N ASP A 622 10.22 20.25 6.45
CA ASP A 622 11.04 21.45 6.63
C ASP A 622 10.46 22.38 7.71
N LEU A 623 9.14 22.53 7.81
CA LEU A 623 8.51 23.31 8.88
C LEU A 623 8.71 22.73 10.28
N ILE A 624 8.57 21.41 10.43
CA ILE A 624 8.78 20.73 11.72
C ILE A 624 10.23 20.87 12.18
N GLU A 625 11.16 20.74 11.24
CA GLU A 625 12.58 20.83 11.53
C GLU A 625 13.00 22.28 11.86
N LYS A 626 12.42 23.27 11.17
CA LYS A 626 12.53 24.69 11.56
C LYS A 626 11.97 24.98 12.95
N ALA A 627 10.91 24.31 13.36
CA ALA A 627 10.36 24.47 14.70
C ALA A 627 11.18 23.77 15.81
N GLY A 628 12.32 23.15 15.46
CA GLY A 628 13.24 22.47 16.37
C GLY A 628 12.97 20.97 16.55
N GLY A 629 12.06 20.39 15.75
CA GLY A 629 11.76 18.96 15.74
C GLY A 629 12.69 18.13 14.84
N LYS A 630 12.64 16.81 14.94
CA LYS A 630 13.29 15.86 14.02
C LYS A 630 12.22 15.11 13.24
N VAL A 631 12.41 14.78 11.97
CA VAL A 631 11.46 13.92 11.22
C VAL A 631 12.08 12.56 10.93
N SER A 632 11.41 11.48 11.32
CA SER A 632 11.81 10.08 11.09
C SER A 632 10.94 9.44 10.01
N GLY A 633 11.53 8.52 9.24
CA GLY A 633 10.83 7.75 8.20
C GLY A 633 9.94 6.62 8.75
N SER A 634 10.13 6.25 10.02
CA SER A 634 9.39 5.19 10.70
C SER A 634 9.16 5.51 12.18
N VAL A 635 8.10 4.94 12.75
CA VAL A 635 7.77 5.09 14.17
C VAL A 635 8.73 4.23 15.00
N SER A 636 9.35 4.83 16.00
CA SER A 636 10.28 4.19 16.95
C SER A 636 9.99 4.63 18.38
N LYS A 637 10.65 4.01 19.37
CA LYS A 637 10.57 4.43 20.79
C LYS A 637 10.96 5.89 21.03
N ASN A 638 11.74 6.48 20.12
CA ASN A 638 12.18 7.87 20.19
C ASN A 638 11.27 8.82 19.40
N THR A 639 10.16 8.30 18.84
CA THR A 639 9.13 9.10 18.15
C THR A 639 8.25 9.76 19.19
N HIS A 640 8.17 11.07 19.12
CA HIS A 640 7.37 11.89 20.02
C HIS A 640 6.02 12.24 19.40
N TYR A 641 5.97 12.41 18.08
CA TYR A 641 4.77 12.75 17.33
C TYR A 641 4.71 11.96 16.02
N VAL A 642 3.50 11.67 15.56
CA VAL A 642 3.26 11.21 14.20
C VAL A 642 2.38 12.28 13.57
N VAL A 643 2.93 13.04 12.61
CA VAL A 643 2.17 14.03 11.84
C VAL A 643 1.53 13.28 10.71
N TYR A 644 0.31 12.86 11.01
CA TYR A 644 -0.53 12.13 10.11
C TYR A 644 -1.35 13.13 9.30
N TRP A 645 -1.22 13.08 7.98
CA TRP A 645 -2.30 13.47 7.10
C TRP A 645 -2.89 12.22 6.47
N ALA A 646 -3.94 11.75 7.10
CA ALA A 646 -5.20 11.64 6.41
C ALA A 646 -6.14 12.67 7.06
N PRO A 647 -7.38 12.87 6.60
CA PRO A 647 -8.44 13.42 7.45
C PRO A 647 -8.36 12.76 8.83
N ASN A 648 -7.74 13.43 9.82
CA ASN A 648 -7.16 12.75 10.96
C ASN A 648 -8.28 12.24 11.88
N PRO A 649 -8.35 10.94 12.12
CA PRO A 649 -9.37 10.32 12.93
C PRO A 649 -9.05 10.24 14.44
N MET A 650 -8.15 11.06 14.99
CA MET A 650 -7.82 10.97 16.43
C MET A 650 -7.86 12.29 17.21
N ILE A 651 -8.02 13.43 16.54
CA ILE A 651 -8.30 14.73 17.19
C ILE A 651 -9.46 15.40 16.43
N ALA A 652 -10.61 14.74 16.32
CA ALA A 652 -11.87 15.43 16.06
C ALA A 652 -12.38 16.10 17.34
N LEU A 653 -11.61 17.04 17.86
CA LEU A 653 -12.07 17.98 18.89
C LEU A 653 -12.27 19.38 18.34
N THR A 654 -11.79 19.64 17.12
CA THR A 654 -12.20 20.78 16.32
C THR A 654 -13.18 20.30 15.27
N LEU A 655 -14.46 20.63 15.48
CA LEU A 655 -15.44 20.57 14.41
C LEU A 655 -14.88 21.39 13.23
N PRO A 656 -15.01 20.90 11.98
CA PRO A 656 -14.68 21.72 10.84
C PRO A 656 -15.47 23.04 10.91
N LYS A 657 -14.83 24.16 10.54
CA LYS A 657 -15.49 25.49 10.55
C LYS A 657 -16.81 25.48 9.78
N GLU A 658 -16.90 24.61 8.77
CA GLU A 658 -18.12 24.28 8.05
C GLU A 658 -18.21 22.76 7.86
N PHE A 659 -19.35 22.17 8.22
CA PHE A 659 -19.57 20.75 7.96
C PHE A 659 -19.87 20.56 6.46
N PRO A 660 -19.14 19.70 5.76
CA PRO A 660 -19.50 19.29 4.41
C PRO A 660 -20.87 18.57 4.39
N GLY A 661 -21.27 18.04 3.23
CA GLY A 661 -22.49 17.22 3.13
C GLY A 661 -22.56 16.09 4.17
N PHE A 662 -23.76 15.58 4.45
CA PHE A 662 -24.02 14.54 5.46
C PHE A 662 -23.04 13.36 5.34
N GLU A 663 -22.82 12.88 4.11
CA GLU A 663 -21.94 11.74 3.81
C GLU A 663 -20.49 11.97 4.26
N LYS A 664 -19.91 13.12 3.93
CA LYS A 664 -18.53 13.48 4.31
C LYS A 664 -18.39 13.64 5.82
N THR A 665 -19.44 14.12 6.48
CA THR A 665 -19.49 14.30 7.93
C THR A 665 -19.60 12.96 8.66
N ALA A 666 -20.50 12.08 8.19
CA ALA A 666 -20.65 10.74 8.71
C ALA A 666 -19.37 9.92 8.54
N LEU A 667 -18.75 9.97 7.34
CA LEU A 667 -17.47 9.32 7.07
C LEU A 667 -16.36 9.83 8.01
N PHE A 668 -16.26 11.15 8.18
CA PHE A 668 -15.27 11.72 9.10
C PHE A 668 -15.46 11.22 10.54
N ILE A 669 -16.69 11.18 11.05
CA ILE A 669 -16.97 10.66 12.39
C ILE A 669 -16.69 9.16 12.48
N SER A 670 -17.10 8.37 11.48
CA SER A 670 -16.83 6.92 11.44
C SER A 670 -15.33 6.65 11.47
N LEU A 671 -14.54 7.33 10.63
CA LEU A 671 -13.08 7.19 10.62
C LEU A 671 -12.50 7.58 11.97
N ASN A 672 -12.95 8.71 12.54
CA ASN A 672 -12.49 9.20 13.83
C ASN A 672 -12.75 8.21 14.96
N HIS A 673 -13.97 7.70 15.04
CA HIS A 673 -14.33 6.72 16.04
C HIS A 673 -13.60 5.39 15.82
N LEU A 674 -13.36 4.98 14.57
CA LEU A 674 -12.60 3.77 14.23
C LEU A 674 -11.16 3.85 14.70
N THR A 675 -10.51 5.00 14.53
CA THR A 675 -9.11 5.12 14.91
C THR A 675 -8.93 5.27 16.41
N GLN A 676 -9.86 5.97 17.09
CA GLN A 676 -9.91 5.96 18.55
C GLN A 676 -10.10 4.55 19.10
N TYR A 677 -11.09 3.82 18.60
CA TYR A 677 -11.30 2.43 18.99
C TYR A 677 -10.07 1.56 18.69
N ALA A 678 -9.52 1.61 17.48
CA ALA A 678 -8.39 0.79 17.08
C ALA A 678 -7.12 1.10 17.89
N LEU A 679 -6.86 2.38 18.20
CA LEU A 679 -5.73 2.75 19.05
C LEU A 679 -5.92 2.23 20.47
N PHE A 680 -7.05 2.51 21.10
CA PHE A 680 -7.25 2.15 22.51
C PHE A 680 -7.36 0.63 22.69
N ALA A 681 -8.05 -0.09 21.78
CA ALA A 681 -8.14 -1.54 21.81
C ALA A 681 -6.79 -2.18 21.49
N GLY A 682 -6.05 -1.62 20.52
CA GLY A 682 -4.70 -2.05 20.18
C GLY A 682 -3.69 -1.86 21.31
N VAL A 683 -3.76 -0.74 22.05
CA VAL A 683 -2.93 -0.49 23.24
C VAL A 683 -3.32 -1.44 24.38
N ALA A 684 -4.61 -1.61 24.66
CA ALA A 684 -5.08 -2.57 25.66
C ALA A 684 -4.66 -4.01 25.33
N TRP A 685 -4.72 -4.39 24.05
CA TRP A 685 -4.19 -5.65 23.55
C TRP A 685 -2.67 -5.76 23.73
N LEU A 686 -1.92 -4.77 23.26
CA LEU A 686 -0.46 -4.77 23.36
C LEU A 686 0.00 -4.88 24.82
N LEU A 687 -0.62 -4.13 25.73
CA LEU A 687 -0.28 -4.17 27.15
C LEU A 687 -0.71 -5.49 27.80
N GLY A 688 -1.98 -5.88 27.68
CA GLY A 688 -2.51 -7.05 28.38
C GLY A 688 -2.09 -8.40 27.79
N TYR A 689 -1.94 -8.49 26.46
CA TYR A 689 -1.82 -9.76 25.73
C TYR A 689 -0.44 -10.00 25.12
N VAL A 690 0.39 -8.96 24.97
CA VAL A 690 1.73 -9.07 24.35
C VAL A 690 2.85 -8.73 25.34
N LEU A 691 2.89 -7.49 25.85
CA LEU A 691 4.04 -6.97 26.61
C LEU A 691 4.00 -7.34 28.09
N LEU A 692 2.85 -7.19 28.74
CA LEU A 692 2.70 -7.40 30.19
C LEU A 692 1.91 -8.67 30.51
N ARG A 693 1.76 -9.58 29.53
CA ARG A 693 0.99 -10.83 29.67
C ARG A 693 1.42 -11.65 30.88
N GLY A 694 2.72 -11.78 31.12
CA GLY A 694 3.25 -12.51 32.27
C GLY A 694 2.99 -11.82 33.60
N TRP A 695 2.97 -10.48 33.63
CA TRP A 695 2.73 -9.71 34.85
C TRP A 695 1.26 -9.73 35.26
N TRP A 696 0.35 -9.72 34.28
CA TRP A 696 -1.10 -9.73 34.51
C TRP A 696 -1.75 -11.11 34.43
N HIS A 697 -0.98 -12.18 34.19
CA HIS A 697 -1.52 -13.52 33.96
C HIS A 697 -2.48 -13.98 35.07
N ASN A 698 -2.09 -13.75 36.33
CA ASN A 698 -2.88 -14.09 37.51
C ASN A 698 -4.19 -13.28 37.62
N ARG A 699 -4.25 -12.10 37.00
CA ARG A 699 -5.40 -11.20 36.97
C ARG A 699 -6.35 -11.48 35.82
N LYS A 700 -6.09 -12.51 35.00
CA LYS A 700 -6.98 -12.91 33.91
C LYS A 700 -8.20 -13.63 34.47
N ILE A 701 -9.39 -13.17 34.09
CA ILE A 701 -10.66 -13.65 34.67
C ILE A 701 -11.03 -15.02 34.09
N ILE A 702 -10.84 -15.21 32.78
CA ILE A 702 -10.88 -16.51 32.09
C ILE A 702 -9.45 -16.90 31.74
N GLN A 703 -8.97 -18.05 32.20
CA GLN A 703 -7.55 -18.41 32.12
C GLN A 703 -7.07 -18.68 30.70
N GLU A 704 -7.96 -19.17 29.84
CA GLU A 704 -7.69 -19.39 28.43
C GLU A 704 -7.54 -18.06 27.68
N MET A 705 -6.76 -18.09 26.60
CA MET A 705 -6.65 -16.93 25.71
C MET A 705 -7.79 -16.97 24.68
N PRO A 706 -8.35 -15.80 24.31
CA PRO A 706 -9.31 -15.72 23.22
C PRO A 706 -8.71 -16.28 21.93
N SER A 707 -9.52 -17.00 21.15
CA SER A 707 -9.07 -17.58 19.89
C SER A 707 -8.86 -16.48 18.85
N SER A 708 -7.95 -16.73 17.89
CA SER A 708 -7.73 -15.77 16.79
C SER A 708 -8.93 -15.66 15.85
N ALA A 709 -9.86 -16.63 15.87
CA ALA A 709 -11.12 -16.56 15.15
C ALA A 709 -12.12 -15.62 15.85
N ASP A 710 -12.26 -15.74 17.17
CA ASP A 710 -13.14 -14.88 17.98
C ASP A 710 -12.69 -13.42 17.90
N MET A 711 -11.39 -13.16 18.04
CA MET A 711 -10.88 -11.79 17.93
C MET A 711 -11.09 -11.17 16.56
N ARG A 712 -11.02 -11.97 15.48
CA ARG A 712 -11.29 -11.48 14.12
C ARG A 712 -12.77 -11.14 13.95
N ARG A 713 -13.66 -11.98 14.50
CA ARG A 713 -15.10 -11.73 14.54
C ARG A 713 -15.41 -10.45 15.34
N GLU A 714 -14.84 -10.33 16.54
CA GLU A 714 -14.97 -9.16 17.42
C GLU A 714 -14.54 -7.87 16.71
N ALA A 715 -13.39 -7.88 16.03
CA ALA A 715 -12.88 -6.74 15.28
C ALA A 715 -13.76 -6.39 14.08
N MET A 716 -14.29 -7.39 13.37
CA MET A 716 -15.17 -7.18 12.21
C MET A 716 -16.50 -6.53 12.62
N TRP A 717 -17.17 -7.07 13.65
CA TRP A 717 -18.40 -6.47 14.16
C TRP A 717 -18.18 -5.09 14.75
N SER A 718 -17.08 -4.88 15.47
CA SER A 718 -16.71 -3.57 15.97
C SER A 718 -16.49 -2.54 14.87
N ALA A 719 -15.84 -2.91 13.77
CA ALA A 719 -15.69 -2.02 12.62
C ALA A 719 -17.05 -1.63 12.01
N LEU A 720 -18.01 -2.56 11.92
CA LEU A 720 -19.36 -2.27 11.44
C LEU A 720 -20.13 -1.33 12.39
N THR A 721 -20.09 -1.59 13.70
CA THR A 721 -20.72 -0.75 14.74
C THR A 721 -20.21 0.69 14.65
N VAL A 722 -18.91 0.87 14.47
CA VAL A 722 -18.28 2.19 14.34
C VAL A 722 -18.82 2.98 13.14
N VAL A 723 -19.12 2.31 12.02
CA VAL A 723 -19.74 2.95 10.85
C VAL A 723 -21.14 3.45 11.21
N ILE A 724 -21.94 2.63 11.89
CA ILE A 724 -23.30 2.99 12.34
C ILE A 724 -23.25 4.19 13.30
N TYR A 725 -22.30 4.21 14.23
CA TYR A 725 -22.08 5.34 15.14
C TYR A 725 -21.78 6.63 14.37
N GLY A 726 -20.98 6.56 13.30
CA GLY A 726 -20.71 7.72 12.46
C GLY A 726 -21.91 8.20 11.62
N LEU A 727 -22.77 7.28 11.14
CA LEU A 727 -24.03 7.66 10.49
C LEU A 727 -24.97 8.40 11.45
N VAL A 728 -25.12 7.90 12.68
CA VAL A 728 -25.91 8.55 13.72
C VAL A 728 -25.30 9.92 14.09
N GLY A 729 -23.98 9.99 14.27
CA GLY A 729 -23.26 11.25 14.53
C GLY A 729 -23.42 12.28 13.40
N GLY A 730 -23.34 11.84 12.15
CA GLY A 730 -23.60 12.67 10.98
C GLY A 730 -25.03 13.22 10.97
N GLY A 731 -26.01 12.40 11.36
CA GLY A 731 -27.40 12.80 11.52
C GLY A 731 -27.56 13.87 12.60
N THR A 732 -26.95 13.68 13.76
CA THR A 732 -26.95 14.66 14.85
C THR A 732 -26.40 16.02 14.42
N LEU A 733 -25.32 16.05 13.64
CA LEU A 733 -24.77 17.30 13.12
C LEU A 733 -25.60 17.92 11.99
N ALA A 734 -26.30 17.11 11.19
CA ALA A 734 -27.29 17.62 10.25
C ALA A 734 -28.45 18.32 10.99
N LEU A 735 -28.93 17.75 12.10
CA LEU A 735 -29.93 18.38 12.97
C LEU A 735 -29.44 19.71 13.57
N LYS A 736 -28.14 19.84 13.85
CA LYS A 736 -27.53 21.11 14.27
C LYS A 736 -27.70 22.20 13.20
N LYS A 737 -27.52 21.87 11.91
CA LYS A 737 -27.72 22.84 10.81
C LYS A 737 -29.16 23.33 10.72
N LEU A 738 -30.12 22.50 11.13
CA LEU A 738 -31.54 22.86 11.22
C LEU A 738 -31.88 23.66 12.48
N GLY A 739 -30.92 23.88 13.38
CA GLY A 739 -31.13 24.56 14.66
C GLY A 739 -31.88 23.71 15.69
N TRP A 740 -31.96 22.40 15.50
CA TRP A 740 -32.73 21.51 16.38
C TRP A 740 -31.92 20.98 17.58
N THR A 741 -30.60 21.18 17.59
CA THR A 741 -29.72 20.73 18.67
C THR A 741 -29.33 21.88 19.61
N GLN A 742 -28.98 21.53 20.84
CA GLN A 742 -28.50 22.41 21.90
C GLN A 742 -26.96 22.54 21.88
N ILE A 743 -26.30 22.25 20.75
CA ILE A 743 -24.83 22.28 20.66
C ILE A 743 -24.34 23.73 20.57
N TYR A 744 -23.70 24.22 21.64
CA TYR A 744 -23.10 25.55 21.70
C TYR A 744 -21.59 25.52 21.39
N THR A 745 -21.04 26.61 20.85
CA THR A 745 -19.64 26.65 20.37
C THR A 745 -18.74 27.60 21.15
N LYS A 746 -19.29 28.53 21.93
CA LYS A 746 -18.51 29.43 22.78
C LYS A 746 -18.71 29.03 24.22
N VAL A 747 -17.62 28.75 24.93
CA VAL A 747 -17.71 28.36 26.35
C VAL A 747 -18.38 29.44 27.18
N ASP A 748 -18.22 30.71 26.81
CA ASP A 748 -18.82 31.87 27.49
C ASP A 748 -20.35 31.86 27.52
N ASP A 749 -21.02 31.13 26.60
CA ASP A 749 -22.49 31.07 26.53
C ASP A 749 -23.09 30.38 27.78
N PHE A 750 -22.34 29.45 28.39
CA PHE A 750 -22.78 28.66 29.56
C PHE A 750 -21.74 28.60 30.70
N GLY A 751 -20.54 29.11 30.46
CA GLY A 751 -19.41 29.13 31.39
C GLY A 751 -18.65 27.81 31.51
N TRP A 752 -17.42 27.90 32.02
CA TRP A 752 -16.55 26.75 32.27
C TRP A 752 -17.11 25.76 33.30
N GLY A 753 -17.92 26.23 34.25
CA GLY A 753 -18.59 25.38 35.24
C GLY A 753 -19.55 24.39 34.57
N TRP A 754 -20.40 24.88 33.65
CA TRP A 754 -21.29 24.02 32.89
C TRP A 754 -20.55 23.14 31.89
N PHE A 755 -19.47 23.64 31.26
CA PHE A 755 -18.64 22.82 30.38
C PHE A 755 -18.21 21.50 31.05
N TRP A 756 -17.64 21.57 32.26
CA TRP A 756 -17.26 20.39 33.01
C TRP A 756 -18.44 19.63 33.61
N GLY A 757 -19.45 20.35 34.12
CA GLY A 757 -20.67 19.75 34.68
C GLY A 757 -21.45 18.92 33.66
N SER A 758 -21.53 19.37 32.42
CA SER A 758 -22.22 18.67 31.33
C SER A 758 -21.61 17.30 31.04
N ILE A 759 -20.29 17.14 31.15
CA ILE A 759 -19.61 15.83 30.99
C ILE A 759 -20.10 14.85 32.06
N VAL A 760 -20.16 15.28 33.31
CA VAL A 760 -20.64 14.46 34.43
C VAL A 760 -22.10 14.08 34.24
N VAL A 761 -22.95 15.03 33.86
CA VAL A 761 -24.37 14.78 33.56
C VAL A 761 -24.52 13.73 32.47
N VAL A 762 -23.78 13.86 31.36
CA VAL A 762 -23.85 12.91 30.25
C VAL A 762 -23.37 11.51 30.66
N ILE A 763 -22.35 11.38 31.51
CA ILE A 763 -21.91 10.08 32.03
C ILE A 763 -23.06 9.37 32.77
N PHE A 764 -23.78 10.07 33.65
CA PHE A 764 -24.92 9.49 34.38
C PHE A 764 -26.11 9.16 33.47
N VAL A 765 -26.44 10.06 32.54
CA VAL A 765 -27.52 9.86 31.56
C VAL A 765 -27.22 8.66 30.66
N HIS A 766 -25.97 8.54 30.20
CA HIS A 766 -25.51 7.43 29.38
C HIS A 766 -25.55 6.10 30.13
N ASP A 767 -25.09 6.07 31.39
CA ASP A 767 -25.12 4.84 32.20
C ASP A 767 -26.56 4.34 32.42
N ALA A 768 -27.48 5.25 32.73
CA ALA A 768 -28.91 4.92 32.87
C ALA A 768 -29.50 4.42 31.55
N TYR A 769 -29.24 5.12 30.44
CA TYR A 769 -29.67 4.71 29.11
C TYR A 769 -29.17 3.31 28.75
N PHE A 770 -27.87 3.07 28.96
CA PHE A 770 -27.22 1.80 28.68
C PHE A 770 -27.84 0.68 29.52
N TYR A 771 -28.01 0.86 30.84
CA TYR A 771 -28.61 -0.14 31.71
C TYR A 771 -30.00 -0.60 31.21
N TRP A 772 -30.89 0.35 30.94
CA TRP A 772 -32.27 0.03 30.56
C TRP A 772 -32.36 -0.59 29.16
N THR A 773 -31.60 -0.07 28.20
CA THR A 773 -31.59 -0.61 26.84
C THR A 773 -30.92 -1.97 26.78
N HIS A 774 -29.81 -2.16 27.50
CA HIS A 774 -29.11 -3.43 27.63
C HIS A 774 -30.01 -4.49 28.27
N ARG A 775 -30.69 -4.17 29.38
CA ARG A 775 -31.67 -5.08 30.00
C ARG A 775 -32.84 -5.41 29.06
N LEU A 776 -33.32 -4.45 28.28
CA LEU A 776 -34.41 -4.66 27.32
C LEU A 776 -34.00 -5.62 26.20
N ILE A 777 -32.81 -5.46 25.61
CA ILE A 777 -32.35 -6.33 24.52
C ILE A 777 -32.04 -7.76 25.00
N HIS A 778 -31.91 -7.99 26.30
CA HIS A 778 -31.89 -9.33 26.90
C HIS A 778 -33.25 -10.02 27.00
N HIS A 779 -34.34 -9.33 26.66
CA HIS A 779 -35.65 -9.98 26.59
C HIS A 779 -35.62 -11.11 25.53
N PRO A 780 -36.17 -12.31 25.80
CA PRO A 780 -36.01 -13.49 24.93
C PRO A 780 -36.42 -13.28 23.47
N ARG A 781 -37.40 -12.40 23.22
CA ARG A 781 -37.86 -12.06 21.86
C ARG A 781 -36.92 -11.12 21.10
N LEU A 782 -36.06 -10.38 21.80
CA LEU A 782 -35.16 -9.37 21.24
C LEU A 782 -33.71 -9.86 21.21
N PHE A 783 -33.30 -10.69 22.17
CA PHE A 783 -31.92 -11.14 22.37
C PHE A 783 -31.24 -11.62 21.09
N ARG A 784 -31.85 -12.56 20.38
CA ARG A 784 -31.26 -13.13 19.16
C ARG A 784 -31.03 -12.11 18.05
N PHE A 785 -31.85 -11.06 17.99
CA PHE A 785 -31.78 -10.04 16.94
C PHE A 785 -30.83 -8.89 17.28
N PHE A 786 -30.74 -8.54 18.56
CA PHE A 786 -30.00 -7.36 19.00
C PHE A 786 -28.68 -7.72 19.68
N HIS A 787 -28.68 -8.65 20.64
CA HIS A 787 -27.54 -8.81 21.56
C HIS A 787 -26.83 -10.18 21.47
N GLY A 788 -27.37 -11.13 20.70
CA GLY A 788 -26.79 -12.46 20.54
C GLY A 788 -25.36 -12.45 19.98
N VAL A 789 -25.09 -11.56 19.01
CA VAL A 789 -23.74 -11.38 18.42
C VAL A 789 -22.71 -10.97 19.48
N HIS A 790 -23.10 -10.15 20.44
CA HIS A 790 -22.22 -9.74 21.53
C HIS A 790 -21.83 -10.93 22.40
N HIS A 791 -22.80 -11.78 22.74
CA HIS A 791 -22.64 -12.97 23.60
C HIS A 791 -21.90 -14.13 22.95
N GLU A 792 -21.65 -14.10 21.64
CA GLU A 792 -20.73 -15.06 21.01
C GLU A 792 -19.29 -14.90 21.51
N SER A 793 -18.97 -13.74 22.11
CA SER A 793 -17.64 -13.43 22.64
C SER A 793 -17.48 -13.91 24.08
N HIS A 794 -17.53 -15.23 24.29
CA HIS A 794 -17.47 -15.87 25.60
C HIS A 794 -16.19 -15.55 26.42
N ASN A 795 -15.08 -15.30 25.73
CA ASN A 795 -13.84 -14.83 26.34
C ASN A 795 -13.45 -13.51 25.65
N PRO A 796 -14.10 -12.39 26.00
CA PRO A 796 -13.99 -11.17 25.23
C PRO A 796 -12.56 -10.64 25.29
N SER A 797 -12.04 -10.23 24.13
CA SER A 797 -10.82 -9.45 24.04
C SER A 797 -11.12 -7.95 24.00
N PRO A 798 -10.11 -7.06 24.13
CA PRO A 798 -10.30 -5.62 23.93
C PRO A 798 -11.03 -5.26 22.62
N TRP A 799 -10.97 -6.13 21.61
CA TRP A 799 -11.66 -5.96 20.34
C TRP A 799 -13.17 -6.22 20.44
N ALA A 800 -13.68 -6.87 21.49
CA ALA A 800 -15.11 -7.13 21.67
C ALA A 800 -15.92 -5.88 22.06
N ALA A 801 -15.26 -4.76 22.42
CA ALA A 801 -15.92 -3.59 23.01
C ALA A 801 -17.07 -3.00 22.17
N TYR A 802 -16.99 -3.10 20.84
CA TYR A 802 -18.06 -2.65 19.93
C TYR A 802 -18.65 -3.80 19.11
N CYS A 803 -18.44 -5.05 19.53
CA CYS A 803 -18.95 -6.24 18.85
C CYS A 803 -20.46 -6.37 19.09
N PHE A 804 -21.24 -5.58 18.34
CA PHE A 804 -22.69 -5.50 18.41
C PHE A 804 -23.31 -5.88 17.08
N SER A 805 -24.57 -6.34 17.11
CA SER A 805 -25.36 -6.41 15.89
C SER A 805 -25.69 -5.00 15.37
N PRO A 806 -26.14 -4.83 14.11
CA PRO A 806 -26.49 -3.52 13.59
C PRO A 806 -27.64 -2.87 14.38
N GLY A 807 -28.60 -3.67 14.83
CA GLY A 807 -29.72 -3.19 15.64
C GLY A 807 -29.27 -2.69 17.00
N GLU A 808 -28.38 -3.43 17.67
CA GLU A 808 -27.82 -3.00 18.95
C GLU A 808 -26.94 -1.75 18.78
N ALA A 809 -26.13 -1.68 17.73
CA ALA A 809 -25.33 -0.50 17.42
C ALA A 809 -26.20 0.77 17.25
N VAL A 810 -27.36 0.68 16.59
CA VAL A 810 -28.31 1.80 16.47
C VAL A 810 -28.90 2.19 17.82
N ILE A 811 -29.28 1.20 18.65
CA ILE A 811 -29.79 1.45 20.00
C ILE A 811 -28.71 2.16 20.82
N GLN A 812 -27.50 1.60 20.91
CA GLN A 812 -26.43 2.18 21.72
C GLN A 812 -25.99 3.57 21.23
N ALA A 813 -25.99 3.81 19.91
CA ALA A 813 -25.70 5.14 19.36
C ALA A 813 -26.82 6.17 19.57
N GLY A 814 -28.05 5.74 19.83
CA GLY A 814 -29.24 6.59 19.93
C GLY A 814 -29.20 7.61 21.07
N ILE A 815 -28.35 7.39 22.07
CA ILE A 815 -28.14 8.34 23.18
C ILE A 815 -27.49 9.65 22.74
N PHE A 816 -26.62 9.63 21.72
CA PHE A 816 -25.89 10.80 21.27
C PHE A 816 -26.79 11.89 20.65
N PRO A 817 -27.71 11.59 19.72
CA PRO A 817 -28.68 12.58 19.27
C PRO A 817 -29.61 13.02 20.41
N LEU A 818 -30.01 12.13 21.32
CA LEU A 818 -30.87 12.49 22.45
C LEU A 818 -30.22 13.55 23.35
N VAL A 819 -28.93 13.36 23.70
CA VAL A 819 -28.15 14.35 24.46
C VAL A 819 -28.05 15.65 23.67
N ALA A 820 -27.70 15.60 22.39
CA ALA A 820 -27.55 16.80 21.57
C ALA A 820 -28.86 17.58 21.38
N LEU A 821 -30.03 16.91 21.43
CA LEU A 821 -31.34 17.55 21.29
C LEU A 821 -31.85 18.16 22.61
N THR A 822 -31.43 17.63 23.77
CA THR A 822 -32.04 17.96 25.07
C THR A 822 -31.11 18.70 26.03
N LEU A 823 -29.79 18.55 25.89
CA LEU A 823 -28.80 19.10 26.82
C LEU A 823 -27.87 20.08 26.11
N PRO A 824 -27.72 21.33 26.60
CA PRO A 824 -26.70 22.24 26.12
C PRO A 824 -25.31 21.63 26.30
N ILE A 825 -24.64 21.32 25.19
CA ILE A 825 -23.36 20.62 25.25
C ILE A 825 -22.34 21.19 24.27
N HIS A 826 -21.14 21.43 24.79
CA HIS A 826 -20.02 21.86 23.97
C HIS A 826 -19.42 20.64 23.24
N PRO A 827 -19.05 20.76 21.95
CA PRO A 827 -18.35 19.71 21.21
C PRO A 827 -17.08 19.21 21.93
N GLY A 828 -16.40 20.14 22.60
CA GLY A 828 -15.27 19.88 23.50
C GLY A 828 -15.59 18.90 24.63
N ALA A 829 -16.66 19.19 25.37
CA ALA A 829 -17.14 18.36 26.47
C ALA A 829 -17.62 16.99 25.96
N PHE A 830 -18.33 16.98 24.82
CA PHE A 830 -18.81 15.76 24.19
C PHE A 830 -17.67 14.82 23.79
N ALA A 831 -16.59 15.33 23.20
CA ALA A 831 -15.46 14.48 22.83
C ALA A 831 -14.66 13.95 24.04
N ILE A 832 -14.57 14.71 25.14
CA ILE A 832 -14.01 14.19 26.40
C ILE A 832 -14.86 13.03 26.93
N PHE A 833 -16.19 13.18 26.88
CA PHE A 833 -17.11 12.10 27.22
C PHE A 833 -16.96 10.88 26.28
N MET A 834 -16.81 11.08 24.97
CA MET A 834 -16.55 9.98 24.04
C MET A 834 -15.26 9.22 24.39
N LEU A 835 -14.20 9.93 24.78
CA LEU A 835 -12.95 9.31 25.21
C LEU A 835 -13.13 8.47 26.48
N TRP A 836 -13.89 9.00 27.45
CA TRP A 836 -14.29 8.27 28.65
C TRP A 836 -15.05 6.99 28.31
N GLN A 837 -16.06 7.09 27.44
CA GLN A 837 -16.89 5.96 27.03
C GLN A 837 -16.08 4.86 26.34
N ILE A 838 -15.22 5.22 25.37
CA ILE A 838 -14.35 4.27 24.67
C ILE A 838 -13.43 3.55 25.65
N THR A 839 -12.81 4.29 26.57
CA THR A 839 -11.85 3.75 27.54
C THR A 839 -12.51 2.74 28.48
N PHE A 840 -13.66 3.10 29.06
CA PHE A 840 -14.39 2.21 29.96
C PHE A 840 -14.91 0.97 29.25
N ASN A 841 -15.48 1.14 28.07
CA ASN A 841 -16.01 0.04 27.29
C ASN A 841 -14.91 -0.98 26.94
N ILE A 842 -13.77 -0.50 26.44
CA ILE A 842 -12.62 -1.37 26.14
C ILE A 842 -12.12 -2.07 27.40
N THR A 843 -11.98 -1.33 28.51
CA THR A 843 -11.48 -1.90 29.78
C THR A 843 -12.36 -3.06 30.24
N GLY A 844 -13.69 -2.92 30.15
CA GLY A 844 -14.67 -3.95 30.47
C GLY A 844 -14.49 -5.26 29.69
N HIS A 845 -13.99 -5.17 28.45
CA HIS A 845 -13.80 -6.30 27.55
C HIS A 845 -12.36 -6.83 27.52
N THR A 846 -11.46 -6.32 28.37
CA THR A 846 -10.06 -6.75 28.32
C THR A 846 -9.83 -8.20 28.73
N GLY A 847 -10.77 -8.85 29.43
CA GLY A 847 -10.54 -10.19 29.99
C GLY A 847 -9.70 -10.20 31.27
N TYR A 848 -9.26 -9.02 31.75
CA TYR A 848 -8.39 -8.85 32.92
C TYR A 848 -9.05 -7.95 33.97
N GLU A 849 -8.84 -8.27 35.25
CA GLU A 849 -9.23 -7.39 36.34
C GLU A 849 -8.06 -6.52 36.78
N PHE A 850 -8.01 -5.29 36.25
CA PHE A 850 -6.97 -4.32 36.56
C PHE A 850 -7.24 -3.52 37.84
N HIS A 851 -8.47 -3.57 38.37
CA HIS A 851 -8.78 -2.86 39.60
C HIS A 851 -8.07 -3.51 40.81
N PRO A 852 -7.56 -2.69 41.74
CA PRO A 852 -6.91 -3.21 42.91
C PRO A 852 -7.92 -3.77 43.92
N LYS A 853 -7.50 -4.77 44.71
CA LYS A 853 -8.36 -5.45 45.69
C LYS A 853 -9.04 -4.48 46.67
N TRP A 854 -8.30 -3.46 47.14
CA TRP A 854 -8.81 -2.46 48.08
C TRP A 854 -9.97 -1.62 47.53
N LEU A 855 -10.14 -1.57 46.20
CA LEU A 855 -11.21 -0.80 45.58
C LEU A 855 -12.58 -1.30 46.03
N MET A 856 -12.78 -2.63 46.04
CA MET A 856 -14.05 -3.24 46.46
C MET A 856 -14.36 -3.07 47.95
N ASP A 857 -13.32 -2.91 48.77
CA ASP A 857 -13.47 -2.63 50.20
C ASP A 857 -13.76 -1.15 50.47
N SER A 858 -13.55 -0.28 49.48
CA SER A 858 -13.90 1.15 49.54
C SER A 858 -15.39 1.39 49.29
N TRP A 859 -15.87 2.55 49.76
CA TRP A 859 -17.25 2.97 49.47
C TRP A 859 -17.48 3.20 47.96
N LEU A 860 -16.45 3.60 47.21
CA LEU A 860 -16.52 3.86 45.75
C LEU A 860 -16.60 2.58 44.93
N GLY A 861 -15.81 1.55 45.25
CA GLY A 861 -15.80 0.30 44.48
C GLY A 861 -17.13 -0.46 44.56
N LYS A 862 -17.92 -0.23 45.62
CA LYS A 862 -19.30 -0.73 45.72
C LYS A 862 -20.24 -0.15 44.66
N PHE A 863 -19.90 0.94 44.01
CA PHE A 863 -20.73 1.56 42.97
C PHE A 863 -20.16 1.42 41.57
N LEU A 864 -18.92 0.96 41.42
CA LEU A 864 -18.27 0.84 40.11
C LEU A 864 -18.55 -0.52 39.48
N ASN A 865 -18.70 -0.52 38.16
CA ASN A 865 -18.74 -1.72 37.36
C ASN A 865 -17.31 -2.07 36.90
N THR A 866 -16.94 -3.35 36.95
CA THR A 866 -15.58 -3.81 36.59
C THR A 866 -15.62 -4.85 35.46
N PRO A 867 -14.48 -5.17 34.83
CA PRO A 867 -14.42 -6.24 33.82
C PRO A 867 -14.95 -7.59 34.34
N THR A 868 -14.79 -7.87 35.64
CA THR A 868 -15.37 -9.06 36.27
C THR A 868 -16.90 -9.08 36.21
N ASN A 869 -17.57 -7.93 36.38
CA ASN A 869 -19.02 -7.86 36.28
C ASN A 869 -19.52 -8.17 34.88
N HIS A 870 -18.81 -7.67 33.85
CA HIS A 870 -19.16 -7.87 32.45
C HIS A 870 -18.91 -9.31 32.02
N ILE A 871 -17.81 -9.94 32.42
CA ILE A 871 -17.57 -11.35 32.08
C ILE A 871 -18.61 -12.28 32.75
N GLN A 872 -19.01 -12.02 33.99
CA GLN A 872 -20.10 -12.78 34.63
C GLN A 872 -21.46 -12.58 33.94
N HIS A 873 -21.66 -11.46 33.25
CA HIS A 873 -22.84 -11.22 32.46
C HIS A 873 -22.92 -12.17 31.24
N HIS A 874 -21.80 -12.40 30.56
CA HIS A 874 -21.68 -13.39 29.46
C HIS A 874 -21.96 -14.83 29.93
N ASP A 875 -21.72 -15.14 31.21
CA ASP A 875 -21.98 -16.46 31.77
C ASP A 875 -23.45 -16.66 32.18
N SER A 876 -24.09 -15.64 32.78
CA SER A 876 -25.36 -15.81 33.50
C SER A 876 -26.60 -15.29 32.76
N PHE A 877 -26.44 -14.38 31.78
CA PHE A 877 -27.51 -13.75 31.00
C PHE A 877 -28.61 -13.03 31.82
N LYS A 878 -28.47 -12.93 33.14
CA LYS A 878 -29.48 -12.35 34.06
C LYS A 878 -29.02 -11.05 34.73
N GLY A 879 -27.79 -10.63 34.43
CA GLY A 879 -27.10 -9.43 34.93
C GLY A 879 -25.59 -9.68 34.93
N ASN A 880 -24.71 -8.70 35.10
CA ASN A 880 -24.90 -7.27 35.36
C ASN A 880 -25.13 -6.49 34.05
N PHE A 881 -25.99 -5.48 34.04
CA PHE A 881 -26.32 -4.72 32.82
C PHE A 881 -25.71 -3.32 32.77
N GLY A 882 -25.25 -2.77 33.89
CA GLY A 882 -24.62 -1.45 33.96
C GLY A 882 -23.33 -1.36 33.13
N LEU A 883 -22.92 -0.14 32.79
CA LEU A 883 -21.69 0.12 32.03
C LEU A 883 -20.58 0.64 32.94
N TYR A 884 -20.79 1.81 33.56
CA TYR A 884 -19.82 2.46 34.45
C TYR A 884 -20.11 2.15 35.91
N PHE A 885 -21.40 2.11 36.26
CA PHE A 885 -21.85 1.95 37.64
C PHE A 885 -22.67 0.67 37.82
N ASN A 886 -22.49 0.03 38.97
CA ASN A 886 -23.27 -1.14 39.40
C ASN A 886 -24.54 -0.72 40.19
N TYR A 887 -24.75 0.58 40.39
CA TYR A 887 -25.89 1.13 41.15
C TYR A 887 -27.25 0.61 40.66
N TRP A 888 -27.49 0.63 39.35
CA TRP A 888 -28.74 0.15 38.75
C TRP A 888 -28.95 -1.34 38.96
N ASP A 889 -27.89 -2.14 38.80
CA ASP A 889 -27.96 -3.58 39.01
C ASP A 889 -28.32 -3.94 40.45
N ARG A 890 -27.79 -3.21 41.43
CA ARG A 890 -28.15 -3.40 42.85
C ARG A 890 -29.57 -2.98 43.13
N TRP A 891 -29.97 -1.79 42.67
CA TRP A 891 -31.29 -1.25 42.95
C TRP A 891 -32.39 -2.12 42.32
N MET A 892 -32.16 -2.62 41.12
CA MET A 892 -33.11 -3.44 40.39
C MET A 892 -32.99 -4.95 40.64
N GLY A 893 -32.06 -5.36 41.52
CA GLY A 893 -31.85 -6.77 41.87
C GLY A 893 -31.28 -7.63 40.73
N THR A 894 -30.58 -7.03 39.77
CA THR A 894 -29.89 -7.72 38.67
C THR A 894 -28.39 -7.92 38.91
N ASN A 895 -27.85 -7.48 40.04
CA ASN A 895 -26.44 -7.71 40.38
C ASN A 895 -26.16 -9.19 40.65
N HIS A 896 -25.12 -9.76 40.02
CA HIS A 896 -24.78 -11.18 40.18
C HIS A 896 -24.36 -11.52 41.62
N PRO A 897 -24.92 -12.57 42.26
CA PRO A 897 -24.66 -12.88 43.68
C PRO A 897 -23.20 -13.24 43.96
N ASP A 898 -22.53 -13.94 43.04
CA ASP A 898 -21.13 -14.37 43.20
C ASP A 898 -20.10 -13.35 42.68
N TYR A 899 -20.52 -12.12 42.37
CA TYR A 899 -19.59 -11.09 41.87
C TYR A 899 -18.43 -10.82 42.81
N GLU A 900 -18.72 -10.46 44.06
CA GLU A 900 -17.69 -10.05 45.02
C GLU A 900 -16.71 -11.20 45.30
N LYS A 901 -17.22 -12.44 45.27
CA LYS A 901 -16.40 -13.65 45.39
C LYS A 901 -15.42 -13.77 44.23
N ARG A 902 -15.91 -13.72 42.97
CA ARG A 902 -15.07 -13.86 41.77
C ARG A 902 -14.06 -12.72 41.64
N PHE A 903 -14.46 -11.49 41.94
CA PHE A 903 -13.54 -10.34 41.95
C PHE A 903 -12.42 -10.55 42.97
N ARG A 904 -12.76 -10.96 44.20
CA ARG A 904 -11.75 -11.24 45.24
C ARG A 904 -10.84 -12.39 44.87
N GLU A 905 -11.38 -13.46 44.26
CA GLU A 905 -10.58 -14.58 43.76
C GLU A 905 -9.55 -14.11 42.73
N VAL A 906 -9.97 -13.40 41.67
CA VAL A 906 -9.07 -12.91 40.62
C VAL A 906 -8.05 -11.91 41.17
N THR A 907 -8.47 -11.01 42.07
CA THR A 907 -7.57 -9.99 42.65
C THR A 907 -6.69 -10.48 43.79
N SER A 908 -6.88 -11.72 44.26
CA SER A 908 -6.05 -12.37 45.28
C SER A 908 -4.92 -13.23 44.72
N ARG A 909 -4.96 -13.54 43.42
CA ARG A 909 -3.87 -14.16 42.66
C ARG A 909 -2.82 -13.10 42.28
#